data_AF-A0A956YF10-F1
#
_entry.id   AF-A0A956YF10-F1
#
_cell.length_a   1.000
_cell.length_b   1.000
_cell.length_c   1.000
_cell.angle_alpha   90.00
_cell.angle_beta   90.00
_cell.angle_gamma   90.00
#
_symmetry.space_group_name_H-M   'P 1'
#
loop_
_entity.id
_entity.type
_entity.pdbx_description
1 polymer ?
#
loop_
_entity_poly.entity_id
_entity_poly.type
_entity_poly.pdbx_seq_one_letter_code
_entity_poly.pdbx_strand_id
1 'polypeptide(L)'
;MLAWEDIFAAIKWWGVLLLLGTAVTPLAFSIFKKLPDRGYAFVKMLSLLLVSYLFWFLGSLGFLQNNLGGILFAVTLLVGLSFWAYRRDGAELRAWIWGRWQHILLTELIFALLFGLWVWVRAQNPAIAHTEQPMDFAFLNAASRSTTFPPVDPWLSGYAISYYYFGYVMTSVLARLTAVSEPVAYNLGLAWLMAGTGVGAFGLVYNLVHSYGQYLKQNAARLAVALGLIAALALPIGGNLQIILEALHGNGYGSAEFWAWLDVLDINTPPNELSGPRYKSGGWWWWRSSRVINETTLANQAIDPPITEFPGFSFILGDMHPHVMALPFAFLSLAVAFLWWLEDEKETGDWRLEIKTNQSLISNLQSLIPNKPLWAITVLVLGGLSFLNTWDVLVHLFVVLGAFVLNRWRRFGWRNQWLTEAIGLAVLLVIPAILLYLPFYLGFRSQAGAPFLLPTLVQPTRLPQFLIIFGLPLLSMWALVLSLASQYKFKQWKTGVVTAVSLILGLLVLAMLLGIIVASSADGAGIITGLANALGLALPERPVGNVAFGWGITAVFTLLPTVLRAKLAIPGVTLMLAALLGLVMMVWQGLFEKSGTQRDTEDLSPGHPVTLSPSHPSNLRLHTPSPLPFALLLIATGALLTLGPEFVYLRDNFGTRMNTMFKFYYQAWVLFGLSGLFGLSYLWLAARESGRKLIPAGVTVVYAALFIGTLLFPYFGVQSRAIEYRGPVKSETRLPATLNGLAQMANFSPDDYAAILWLRENVSGTPTIVEAVGGQYSPQGHGRVSASTGIPTLLGWAGHEYQWRGYNTPEPGQRDPVVANIYTLPGWDNGNLASVLDSYGVAYIYVGNLERSTYGIDGRLPGSSKFNEQLEVAYQNGSVTIYRWQRQ
;
A
#
# COMPACT_ATOMS: atom_id res chain seq x y z
N MET A 1 12.39 -30.49 -3.55
CA MET A 1 11.84 -30.13 -2.22
C MET A 1 12.64 -28.95 -1.69
N LEU A 2 12.12 -28.21 -0.70
CA LEU A 2 12.88 -27.17 -0.02
C LEU A 2 14.00 -27.79 0.83
N ALA A 3 15.13 -27.10 0.95
CA ALA A 3 16.20 -27.52 1.85
C ALA A 3 15.75 -27.38 3.32
N TRP A 4 16.29 -28.24 4.20
CA TRP A 4 15.94 -28.20 5.63
C TRP A 4 16.30 -26.86 6.28
N GLU A 5 17.39 -26.23 5.87
CA GLU A 5 17.80 -24.90 6.34
C GLU A 5 16.72 -23.83 6.10
N ASP A 6 16.11 -23.81 4.92
CA ASP A 6 15.04 -22.88 4.56
C ASP A 6 13.77 -23.15 5.37
N ILE A 7 13.45 -24.43 5.60
CA ILE A 7 12.31 -24.84 6.43
C ILE A 7 12.52 -24.36 7.87
N PHE A 8 13.72 -24.58 8.44
CA PHE A 8 14.04 -24.11 9.79
C PHE A 8 14.03 -22.58 9.88
N ALA A 9 14.53 -21.87 8.87
CA ALA A 9 14.45 -20.41 8.80
C ALA A 9 13.00 -19.92 8.83
N ALA A 10 12.11 -20.54 8.04
CA ALA A 10 10.69 -20.22 8.03
C ALA A 10 10.01 -20.51 9.39
N ILE A 11 10.33 -21.64 10.04
CA ILE A 11 9.77 -21.98 11.36
C ILE A 11 10.24 -20.98 12.43
N LYS A 12 11.53 -20.60 12.43
CA LYS A 12 12.05 -19.55 13.35
C LYS A 12 11.31 -18.23 13.14
N TRP A 13 11.11 -17.82 11.89
CA TRP A 13 10.39 -16.60 11.54
C TRP A 13 8.94 -16.59 12.01
N TRP A 14 8.21 -17.67 11.74
CA TRP A 14 6.85 -17.85 12.24
C TRP A 14 6.81 -17.84 13.78
N GLY A 15 7.74 -18.54 14.44
CA GLY A 15 7.85 -18.60 15.89
C GLY A 15 8.06 -17.22 16.53
N VAL A 16 8.95 -16.39 15.98
CA VAL A 16 9.17 -15.02 16.46
C VAL A 16 7.90 -14.17 16.33
N LEU A 17 7.22 -14.23 15.18
CA LEU A 17 5.95 -13.50 14.99
C LEU A 17 4.85 -13.96 15.95
N LEU A 18 4.77 -15.27 16.23
CA LEU A 18 3.84 -15.83 17.21
C LEU A 18 4.15 -15.33 18.63
N LEU A 19 5.43 -15.33 19.02
CA LEU A 19 5.87 -14.85 20.34
C LEU A 19 5.59 -13.35 20.52
N LEU A 20 5.95 -12.52 19.53
CA LEU A 20 5.67 -11.08 19.56
C LEU A 20 4.16 -10.78 19.59
N GLY A 21 3.37 -11.49 18.79
CA GLY A 21 1.91 -11.38 18.80
C GLY A 21 1.29 -11.79 20.14
N THR A 22 1.82 -12.87 20.75
CA THR A 22 1.38 -13.30 22.09
C THR A 22 1.73 -12.27 23.15
N ALA A 23 2.94 -11.70 23.09
CA ALA A 23 3.40 -10.67 24.03
C ALA A 23 2.50 -9.43 24.02
N VAL A 24 2.03 -8.98 22.85
CA VAL A 24 1.15 -7.80 22.73
C VAL A 24 -0.33 -8.10 22.97
N THR A 25 -0.73 -9.36 23.05
CA THR A 25 -2.15 -9.76 23.16
C THR A 25 -2.91 -9.05 24.30
N PRO A 26 -2.36 -8.89 25.52
CA PRO A 26 -3.05 -8.15 26.57
C PRO A 26 -3.29 -6.68 26.22
N LEU A 27 -2.31 -6.02 25.60
CA LEU A 27 -2.44 -4.63 25.15
C LEU A 27 -3.48 -4.50 24.04
N ALA A 28 -3.44 -5.40 23.05
CA ALA A 28 -4.43 -5.47 21.97
C ALA A 28 -5.84 -5.66 22.53
N PHE A 29 -6.02 -6.60 23.46
CA PHE A 29 -7.32 -6.86 24.10
C PHE A 29 -7.89 -5.62 24.80
N SER A 30 -7.06 -4.86 25.50
CA SER A 30 -7.46 -3.63 26.19
C SER A 30 -7.87 -2.51 25.22
N ILE A 31 -7.18 -2.37 24.07
CA ILE A 31 -7.45 -1.33 23.08
C ILE A 31 -8.67 -1.70 22.22
N PHE A 32 -8.69 -2.93 21.70
CA PHE A 32 -9.70 -3.42 20.76
C PHE A 32 -10.89 -4.09 21.46
N LYS A 33 -11.13 -3.78 22.74
CA LYS A 33 -12.19 -4.38 23.56
C LYS A 33 -13.56 -4.30 22.90
N LYS A 34 -13.85 -3.33 22.04
CA LYS A 34 -15.16 -3.21 21.36
C LYS A 34 -15.32 -4.14 20.15
N LEU A 35 -14.24 -4.71 19.62
CA LEU A 35 -14.30 -5.66 18.52
C LEU A 35 -14.69 -7.07 19.02
N PRO A 36 -15.49 -7.83 18.25
CA PRO A 36 -15.79 -9.22 18.56
C PRO A 36 -14.57 -10.12 18.83
N ASP A 37 -13.49 -9.96 18.05
CA ASP A 37 -12.23 -10.72 18.21
C ASP A 37 -11.26 -10.09 19.21
N ARG A 38 -11.60 -8.95 19.82
CA ARG A 38 -10.76 -8.18 20.74
C ARG A 38 -9.40 -7.81 20.14
N GLY A 39 -9.31 -7.68 18.83
CA GLY A 39 -8.10 -7.31 18.08
C GLY A 39 -7.10 -8.43 17.86
N TYR A 40 -7.44 -9.69 18.16
CA TYR A 40 -6.47 -10.80 18.06
C TYR A 40 -5.92 -10.98 16.64
N ALA A 41 -6.72 -10.76 15.60
CA ALA A 41 -6.24 -10.84 14.21
C ALA A 41 -5.12 -9.84 13.88
N PHE A 42 -4.99 -8.76 14.65
CA PHE A 42 -4.04 -7.69 14.37
C PHE A 42 -2.79 -7.70 15.26
N VAL A 43 -2.64 -8.71 16.15
CA VAL A 43 -1.55 -8.73 17.14
C VAL A 43 -0.16 -8.78 16.51
N LYS A 44 0.00 -9.48 15.38
CA LYS A 44 1.31 -9.53 14.68
C LYS A 44 1.70 -8.17 14.13
N MET A 45 0.77 -7.47 13.47
CA MET A 45 0.98 -6.11 12.95
C MET A 45 1.25 -5.14 14.08
N LEU A 46 0.45 -5.18 15.14
CA LEU A 46 0.60 -4.28 16.27
C LEU A 46 1.94 -4.50 16.99
N SER A 47 2.33 -5.76 17.21
CA SER A 47 3.61 -6.08 17.86
C SER A 47 4.80 -5.61 17.03
N LEU A 48 4.79 -5.87 15.71
CA LEU A 48 5.89 -5.48 14.83
C LEU A 48 5.99 -3.96 14.68
N LEU A 49 4.85 -3.26 14.60
CA LEU A 49 4.81 -1.80 14.61
C LEU A 49 5.42 -1.25 15.89
N LEU A 50 4.99 -1.73 17.07
CA LEU A 50 5.44 -1.22 18.36
C LEU A 50 6.92 -1.51 18.62
N VAL A 51 7.38 -2.75 18.42
CA VAL A 51 8.80 -3.11 18.62
C VAL A 51 9.68 -2.31 17.69
N SER A 52 9.35 -2.28 16.39
CA SER A 52 10.18 -1.59 15.40
C SER A 52 10.15 -0.08 15.58
N TYR A 53 9.02 0.49 15.98
CA TYR A 53 8.92 1.92 16.31
C TYR A 53 9.78 2.27 17.54
N LEU A 54 9.65 1.53 18.64
CA LEU A 54 10.44 1.78 19.85
C LEU A 54 11.94 1.63 19.58
N PHE A 55 12.32 0.59 18.82
CA PHE A 55 13.70 0.36 18.42
C PHE A 55 14.24 1.48 17.54
N TRP A 56 13.53 1.84 16.48
CA TRP A 56 13.91 2.90 15.55
C TRP A 56 13.97 4.26 16.25
N PHE A 57 12.92 4.64 16.99
CA PHE A 57 12.80 5.96 17.61
C PHE A 57 13.91 6.18 18.64
N LEU A 58 14.11 5.23 19.56
CA LEU A 58 15.17 5.34 20.56
C LEU A 58 16.57 5.24 19.91
N GLY A 59 16.71 4.49 18.81
CA GLY A 59 17.94 4.45 18.02
C GLY A 59 18.25 5.77 17.32
N SER A 60 17.24 6.42 16.73
CA SER A 60 17.36 7.75 16.11
C SER A 60 17.69 8.85 17.12
N LEU A 61 17.28 8.69 18.38
CA LEU A 61 17.65 9.59 19.48
C LEU A 61 19.02 9.29 20.09
N GLY A 62 19.70 8.22 19.65
CA GLY A 62 21.01 7.81 20.17
C GLY A 62 20.98 7.03 21.49
N PHE A 63 19.80 6.65 22.00
CA PHE A 63 19.67 5.83 23.21
C PHE A 63 19.95 4.35 22.96
N LEU A 64 19.67 3.85 21.75
CA LEU A 64 19.92 2.47 21.36
C LEU A 64 20.88 2.41 20.17
N GLN A 65 21.66 1.33 20.11
CA GLN A 65 22.44 0.98 18.92
C GLN A 65 21.64 0.04 18.01
N ASN A 66 21.91 0.06 16.70
CA ASN A 66 21.28 -0.86 15.75
C ASN A 66 21.88 -2.28 15.84
N ASN A 67 21.55 -2.98 16.92
CA ASN A 67 22.00 -4.35 17.19
C ASN A 67 20.90 -5.17 17.91
N LEU A 68 21.16 -6.45 18.13
CA LEU A 68 20.21 -7.35 18.79
C LEU A 68 19.84 -6.88 20.22
N GLY A 69 20.79 -6.31 20.96
CA GLY A 69 20.55 -5.77 22.30
C GLY A 69 19.52 -4.64 22.30
N GLY A 70 19.63 -3.70 21.35
CA GLY A 70 18.66 -2.63 21.17
C GLY A 70 17.25 -3.16 20.84
N ILE A 71 17.16 -4.18 19.98
CA ILE A 71 15.88 -4.83 19.64
C ILE A 71 15.26 -5.50 20.88
N LEU A 72 16.04 -6.28 21.64
CA LEU A 72 15.56 -6.97 22.84
C LEU A 72 15.11 -5.99 23.93
N PHE A 73 15.77 -4.82 24.04
CA PHE A 73 15.32 -3.76 24.93
C PHE A 73 13.94 -3.22 24.51
N ALA A 74 13.72 -2.95 23.22
CA ALA A 74 12.41 -2.53 22.70
C ALA A 74 11.32 -3.60 22.95
N VAL A 75 11.64 -4.89 22.78
CA VAL A 75 10.74 -6.00 23.13
C VAL A 75 10.41 -5.99 24.62
N THR A 76 11.39 -5.75 25.49
CA THR A 76 11.19 -5.68 26.95
C THR A 76 10.25 -4.54 27.34
N LEU A 77 10.39 -3.36 26.72
CA LEU A 77 9.45 -2.24 26.92
C LEU A 77 8.02 -2.61 26.50
N LEU A 78 7.85 -3.28 25.36
CA LEU A 78 6.55 -3.75 24.89
C LEU A 78 5.92 -4.76 25.87
N VAL A 79 6.71 -5.72 26.37
CA VAL A 79 6.26 -6.69 27.37
C VAL A 79 5.84 -5.97 28.65
N GLY A 80 6.59 -4.96 29.09
CA GLY A 80 6.24 -4.13 30.25
C GLY A 80 4.88 -3.41 30.08
N LEU A 81 4.66 -2.78 28.92
CA LEU A 81 3.37 -2.14 28.58
C LEU A 81 2.22 -3.15 28.53
N SER A 82 2.47 -4.33 27.95
CA SER A 82 1.47 -5.39 27.85
C SER A 82 1.15 -6.01 29.21
N PHE A 83 2.14 -6.15 30.09
CA PHE A 83 1.94 -6.60 31.46
C PHE A 83 1.14 -5.57 32.28
N TRP A 84 1.38 -4.28 32.08
CA TRP A 84 0.55 -3.23 32.68
C TRP A 84 -0.91 -3.34 32.24
N ALA A 85 -1.18 -3.55 30.95
CA ALA A 85 -2.53 -3.81 30.44
C ALA A 85 -3.14 -5.10 31.04
N TYR A 86 -2.34 -6.16 31.15
CA TYR A 86 -2.75 -7.43 31.76
C TYR A 86 -3.16 -7.27 33.23
N ARG A 87 -2.47 -6.42 34.01
CA ARG A 87 -2.87 -6.16 35.41
C ARG A 87 -4.27 -5.56 35.54
N ARG A 88 -4.71 -4.80 34.53
CA ARG A 88 -6.04 -4.17 34.53
C ARG A 88 -7.13 -5.11 34.04
N ASP A 89 -6.89 -5.80 32.93
CA ASP A 89 -7.93 -6.56 32.20
C ASP A 89 -7.70 -8.10 32.20
N GLY A 90 -6.73 -8.60 32.98
CA GLY A 90 -6.22 -9.98 32.87
C GLY A 90 -7.20 -11.09 33.23
N ALA A 91 -8.17 -10.84 34.12
CA ALA A 91 -9.23 -11.80 34.41
C ALA A 91 -10.19 -11.95 33.21
N GLU A 92 -10.62 -10.83 32.62
CA GLU A 92 -11.46 -10.82 31.42
C GLU A 92 -10.73 -11.42 30.21
N LEU A 93 -9.44 -11.09 30.04
CA LEU A 93 -8.61 -11.66 28.98
C LEU A 93 -8.56 -13.19 29.08
N ARG A 94 -8.26 -13.73 30.27
CA ARG A 94 -8.22 -15.19 30.47
C ARG A 94 -9.57 -15.83 30.15
N ALA A 95 -10.67 -15.26 30.65
CA ALA A 95 -12.00 -15.76 30.36
C ALA A 95 -12.32 -15.73 28.85
N TRP A 96 -11.91 -14.66 28.14
CA TRP A 96 -12.07 -14.57 26.70
C TRP A 96 -11.22 -15.58 25.94
N ILE A 97 -9.94 -15.76 26.30
CA ILE A 97 -9.05 -16.75 25.68
C ILE A 97 -9.67 -18.15 25.80
N TRP A 98 -10.08 -18.56 27.00
CA TRP A 98 -10.69 -19.89 27.19
C TRP A 98 -12.06 -20.01 26.51
N GLY A 99 -12.85 -18.93 26.45
CA GLY A 99 -14.15 -18.93 25.77
C GLY A 99 -14.07 -18.85 24.24
N ARG A 100 -12.94 -18.41 23.67
CA ARG A 100 -12.76 -18.15 22.23
C ARG A 100 -11.47 -18.75 21.66
N TRP A 101 -10.88 -19.75 22.31
CA TRP A 101 -9.62 -20.39 21.88
C TRP A 101 -9.69 -20.93 20.44
N GLN A 102 -10.86 -21.41 20.01
CA GLN A 102 -11.07 -21.87 18.63
C GLN A 102 -10.87 -20.76 17.60
N HIS A 103 -11.27 -19.53 17.94
CA HIS A 103 -11.06 -18.38 17.08
C HIS A 103 -9.58 -17.99 17.02
N ILE A 104 -8.89 -18.02 18.17
CA ILE A 104 -7.44 -17.84 18.27
C ILE A 104 -6.72 -18.87 17.39
N LEU A 105 -7.01 -20.15 17.58
CA LEU A 105 -6.44 -21.24 16.80
C LEU A 105 -6.73 -21.09 15.30
N LEU A 106 -7.95 -20.74 14.93
CA LEU A 106 -8.32 -20.50 13.53
C LEU A 106 -7.49 -19.35 12.93
N THR A 107 -7.32 -18.25 13.67
CA THR A 107 -6.56 -17.08 13.21
C THR A 107 -5.09 -17.45 12.99
N GLU A 108 -4.50 -18.21 13.92
CA GLU A 108 -3.13 -18.71 13.81
C GLU A 108 -2.98 -19.75 12.68
N LEU A 109 -3.98 -20.60 12.46
CA LEU A 109 -3.97 -21.57 11.37
C LEU A 109 -4.06 -20.87 10.01
N ILE A 110 -4.92 -19.85 9.86
CA ILE A 110 -4.99 -19.05 8.64
C ILE A 110 -3.63 -18.40 8.38
N PHE A 111 -3.02 -17.78 9.41
CA PHE A 111 -1.69 -17.19 9.29
C PHE A 111 -0.67 -18.23 8.82
N ALA A 112 -0.58 -19.37 9.51
CA ALA A 112 0.41 -20.40 9.24
C ALA A 112 0.26 -21.02 7.85
N LEU A 113 -0.98 -21.27 7.40
CA LEU A 113 -1.25 -21.81 6.07
C LEU A 113 -0.88 -20.82 4.97
N LEU A 114 -1.26 -19.55 5.12
CA LEU A 114 -0.90 -18.50 4.15
C LEU A 114 0.62 -18.27 4.13
N PHE A 115 1.25 -18.19 5.30
CA PHE A 115 2.70 -18.03 5.42
C PHE A 115 3.43 -19.19 4.76
N GLY A 116 3.07 -20.44 5.09
CA GLY A 116 3.68 -21.62 4.49
C GLY A 116 3.46 -21.72 2.98
N LEU A 117 2.25 -21.36 2.50
CA LEU A 117 1.97 -21.27 1.06
C LEU A 117 2.91 -20.27 0.38
N TRP A 118 3.07 -19.06 0.94
CA TRP A 118 3.91 -18.05 0.31
C TRP A 118 5.40 -18.32 0.43
N VAL A 119 5.85 -18.96 1.52
CA VAL A 119 7.20 -19.52 1.62
C VAL A 119 7.44 -20.50 0.46
N TRP A 120 6.48 -21.39 0.19
CA TRP A 120 6.59 -22.29 -0.95
C TRP A 120 6.61 -21.57 -2.30
N VAL A 121 5.77 -20.54 -2.49
CA VAL A 121 5.74 -19.73 -3.73
C VAL A 121 7.07 -19.01 -3.95
N ARG A 122 7.58 -18.28 -2.94
CA ARG A 122 8.87 -17.58 -3.03
C ARG A 122 10.03 -18.53 -3.23
N ALA A 123 9.97 -19.74 -2.68
CA ALA A 123 10.98 -20.76 -2.95
C ALA A 123 11.01 -21.24 -4.41
N GLN A 124 9.93 -21.03 -5.19
CA GLN A 124 9.91 -21.35 -6.61
C GLN A 124 10.60 -20.29 -7.48
N ASN A 125 10.71 -19.05 -7.01
CA ASN A 125 11.46 -17.99 -7.64
C ASN A 125 11.96 -17.03 -6.55
N PRO A 126 13.15 -17.31 -5.98
CA PRO A 126 13.69 -16.52 -4.89
C PRO A 126 14.43 -15.27 -5.37
N ALA A 127 14.69 -15.14 -6.67
CA ALA A 127 15.57 -14.15 -7.24
C ALA A 127 15.20 -12.72 -6.85
N ILE A 128 16.23 -11.93 -6.54
CA ILE A 128 16.18 -10.50 -6.24
C ILE A 128 16.97 -9.78 -7.34
N ALA A 129 16.41 -9.76 -8.56
CA ALA A 129 17.16 -9.33 -9.74
C ALA A 129 16.33 -8.56 -10.78
N HIS A 130 15.01 -8.52 -10.60
CA HIS A 130 14.10 -7.86 -11.53
C HIS A 130 13.51 -6.60 -10.90
N THR A 131 13.01 -5.69 -11.74
CA THR A 131 12.30 -4.47 -11.31
C THR A 131 13.00 -3.78 -10.13
N GLU A 132 12.28 -3.45 -9.06
CA GLU A 132 12.82 -2.73 -7.90
C GLU A 132 13.32 -3.67 -6.80
N GLN A 133 13.35 -5.00 -7.02
CA GLN A 133 13.87 -5.94 -6.03
C GLN A 133 15.30 -5.62 -5.56
N PRO A 134 16.25 -5.26 -6.45
CA PRO A 134 17.60 -4.86 -6.02
C PRO A 134 17.60 -3.62 -5.12
N MET A 135 16.72 -2.65 -5.38
CA MET A 135 16.56 -1.45 -4.55
C MET A 135 16.05 -1.82 -3.15
N ASP A 136 14.97 -2.60 -3.09
CA ASP A 136 14.40 -3.06 -1.81
C ASP A 136 15.43 -3.83 -0.98
N PHE A 137 16.23 -4.66 -1.65
CA PHE A 137 17.28 -5.44 -1.00
C PHE A 137 18.45 -4.57 -0.55
N ALA A 138 18.80 -3.54 -1.31
CA ALA A 138 19.77 -2.52 -0.92
C ALA A 138 19.35 -1.85 0.40
N PHE A 139 18.08 -1.45 0.51
CA PHE A 139 17.56 -0.83 1.72
C PHE A 139 17.45 -1.80 2.91
N LEU A 140 17.11 -3.07 2.68
CA LEU A 140 17.15 -4.09 3.72
C LEU A 140 18.57 -4.34 4.26
N ASN A 141 19.56 -4.46 3.37
CA ASN A 141 20.94 -4.62 3.78
C ASN A 141 21.47 -3.36 4.47
N ALA A 142 21.14 -2.16 3.97
CA ALA A 142 21.54 -0.90 4.59
C ALA A 142 20.93 -0.70 5.98
N ALA A 143 19.64 -1.01 6.16
CA ALA A 143 18.96 -0.99 7.46
C ALA A 143 19.57 -2.00 8.44
N SER A 144 20.04 -3.14 7.94
CA SER A 144 20.71 -4.15 8.77
C SER A 144 22.16 -3.78 9.06
N ARG A 145 22.86 -3.07 8.18
CA ARG A 145 24.30 -2.80 8.31
C ARG A 145 24.65 -1.51 9.05
N SER A 146 23.81 -0.48 8.93
CA SER A 146 24.06 0.84 9.53
C SER A 146 24.14 0.76 11.06
N THR A 147 25.05 1.48 11.69
CA THR A 147 25.20 1.46 13.17
C THR A 147 24.13 2.28 13.90
N THR A 148 23.59 3.28 13.23
CA THR A 148 22.62 4.26 13.73
C THR A 148 21.51 4.50 12.71
N PHE A 149 20.43 5.17 13.12
CA PHE A 149 19.36 5.61 12.24
C PHE A 149 19.45 7.12 11.97
N PRO A 150 19.08 7.61 10.77
CA PRO A 150 18.62 6.85 9.60
C PRO A 150 19.74 5.99 8.97
N PRO A 151 19.39 4.91 8.23
CA PRO A 151 20.39 4.09 7.57
C PRO A 151 21.14 4.86 6.48
N VAL A 152 22.40 4.49 6.24
CA VAL A 152 23.19 5.05 5.13
C VAL A 152 22.58 4.64 3.79
N ASP A 153 22.68 5.53 2.81
CA ASP A 153 22.23 5.25 1.46
C ASP A 153 23.21 4.29 0.76
N PRO A 154 22.77 3.08 0.36
CA PRO A 154 23.64 2.13 -0.33
C PRO A 154 24.09 2.62 -1.71
N TRP A 155 23.34 3.52 -2.36
CA TRP A 155 23.61 4.00 -3.73
C TRP A 155 24.12 5.43 -3.80
N LEU A 156 24.26 6.12 -2.67
CA LEU A 156 24.86 7.45 -2.62
C LEU A 156 25.65 7.65 -1.31
N SER A 157 26.90 7.19 -1.29
CA SER A 157 27.78 7.27 -0.11
C SER A 157 27.89 8.69 0.48
N GLY A 158 27.86 8.77 1.81
CA GLY A 158 27.86 10.03 2.55
C GLY A 158 26.46 10.60 2.83
N TYR A 159 25.40 9.98 2.31
CA TYR A 159 24.02 10.37 2.55
C TYR A 159 23.24 9.27 3.28
N ALA A 160 22.12 9.64 3.88
CA ALA A 160 21.12 8.71 4.40
C ALA A 160 20.03 8.45 3.36
N ILE A 161 19.34 7.31 3.46
CA ILE A 161 18.22 6.95 2.56
C ILE A 161 17.14 8.05 2.60
N SER A 162 16.84 8.64 1.44
CA SER A 162 15.77 9.65 1.28
C SER A 162 14.48 9.01 0.74
N TYR A 163 14.07 7.89 1.32
CA TYR A 163 12.91 7.10 0.91
C TYR A 163 12.23 6.39 2.09
N TYR A 164 11.12 5.68 1.85
CA TYR A 164 10.35 4.98 2.88
C TYR A 164 11.10 3.75 3.42
N TYR A 165 11.91 3.91 4.47
CA TYR A 165 12.77 2.81 4.94
C TYR A 165 12.22 1.99 6.11
N PHE A 166 11.05 2.35 6.68
CA PHE A 166 10.57 1.71 7.93
C PHE A 166 10.27 0.22 7.78
N GLY A 167 9.68 -0.18 6.66
CA GLY A 167 9.35 -1.58 6.41
C GLY A 167 10.60 -2.47 6.33
N TYR A 168 11.71 -1.96 5.78
CA TYR A 168 12.98 -2.68 5.78
C TYR A 168 13.59 -2.77 7.19
N VAL A 169 13.40 -1.77 8.06
CA VAL A 169 13.76 -1.86 9.48
C VAL A 169 12.95 -2.96 10.17
N MET A 170 11.65 -3.06 9.91
CA MET A 170 10.82 -4.14 10.47
C MET A 170 11.29 -5.52 10.02
N THR A 171 11.62 -5.68 8.73
CA THR A 171 12.17 -6.93 8.19
C THR A 171 13.55 -7.23 8.78
N SER A 172 14.41 -6.24 8.98
CA SER A 172 15.71 -6.39 9.65
C SER A 172 15.57 -6.82 11.10
N VAL A 173 14.60 -6.26 11.84
CA VAL A 173 14.27 -6.68 13.22
C VAL A 173 13.93 -8.17 13.26
N LEU A 174 13.08 -8.64 12.34
CA LEU A 174 12.73 -10.06 12.25
C LEU A 174 13.92 -10.93 11.83
N ALA A 175 14.72 -10.50 10.86
CA ALA A 175 15.93 -11.22 10.42
C ALA A 175 16.92 -11.45 11.58
N ARG A 176 17.13 -10.41 12.40
CA ARG A 176 18.03 -10.46 13.57
C ARG A 176 17.48 -11.32 14.70
N LEU A 177 16.20 -11.20 15.03
CA LEU A 177 15.56 -12.02 16.07
C LEU A 177 15.53 -13.52 15.69
N THR A 178 15.49 -13.82 14.40
CA THR A 178 15.45 -15.19 13.87
C THR A 178 16.83 -15.75 13.53
N ALA A 179 17.88 -14.92 13.56
CA ALA A 179 19.22 -15.24 13.06
C ALA A 179 19.14 -15.85 11.64
N VAL A 180 18.56 -15.09 10.71
CA VAL A 180 18.43 -15.44 9.29
C VAL A 180 19.13 -14.36 8.47
N SER A 181 19.88 -14.77 7.44
CA SER A 181 20.58 -13.86 6.54
C SER A 181 19.60 -13.05 5.68
N GLU A 182 20.00 -11.84 5.29
CA GLU A 182 19.17 -10.91 4.54
C GLU A 182 18.64 -11.48 3.20
N PRO A 183 19.42 -12.24 2.40
CA PRO A 183 18.90 -12.87 1.17
C PRO A 183 17.69 -13.79 1.41
N VAL A 184 17.66 -14.49 2.55
CA VAL A 184 16.54 -15.36 2.94
C VAL A 184 15.44 -14.54 3.61
N ALA A 185 15.81 -13.57 4.44
CA ALA A 185 14.88 -12.67 5.12
C ALA A 185 14.03 -11.85 4.16
N TYR A 186 14.55 -11.48 2.98
CA TYR A 186 13.77 -10.82 1.93
C TYR A 186 12.55 -11.65 1.52
N ASN A 187 12.78 -12.93 1.18
CA ASN A 187 11.70 -13.83 0.76
C ASN A 187 10.75 -14.21 1.92
N LEU A 188 11.27 -14.38 3.15
CA LEU A 188 10.45 -14.59 4.34
C LEU A 188 9.62 -13.35 4.72
N GLY A 189 10.18 -12.15 4.51
CA GLY A 189 9.50 -10.88 4.69
C GLY A 189 8.28 -10.77 3.78
N LEU A 190 8.43 -11.08 2.48
CA LEU A 190 7.30 -11.14 1.54
C LEU A 190 6.23 -12.16 1.97
N ALA A 191 6.65 -13.32 2.48
CA ALA A 191 5.72 -14.33 2.98
C ALA A 191 4.94 -13.87 4.21
N TRP A 192 5.59 -13.17 5.15
CA TRP A 192 4.94 -12.55 6.28
C TRP A 192 3.96 -11.45 5.82
N LEU A 193 4.36 -10.57 4.92
CA LEU A 193 3.52 -9.47 4.43
C LEU A 193 2.24 -10.01 3.79
N MET A 194 2.34 -11.08 3.00
CA MET A 194 1.16 -11.75 2.42
C MET A 194 0.27 -12.34 3.50
N ALA A 195 0.82 -13.17 4.40
CA ALA A 195 0.04 -13.83 5.45
C ALA A 195 -0.59 -12.82 6.42
N GLY A 196 0.14 -11.75 6.75
CA GLY A 196 -0.35 -10.64 7.55
C GLY A 196 -1.51 -9.93 6.87
N THR A 197 -1.38 -9.61 5.58
CA THR A 197 -2.47 -9.01 4.78
C THR A 197 -3.72 -9.90 4.81
N GLY A 198 -3.57 -11.22 4.61
CA GLY A 198 -4.68 -12.16 4.65
C GLY A 198 -5.37 -12.27 6.00
N VAL A 199 -4.60 -12.30 7.10
CA VAL A 199 -5.18 -12.34 8.46
C VAL A 199 -5.81 -10.99 8.84
N GLY A 200 -5.23 -9.87 8.44
CA GLY A 200 -5.83 -8.54 8.62
C GLY A 200 -7.18 -8.42 7.90
N ALA A 201 -7.25 -8.93 6.66
CA ALA A 201 -8.49 -9.02 5.88
C ALA A 201 -9.53 -9.93 6.55
N PHE A 202 -9.13 -11.13 6.99
CA PHE A 202 -9.99 -12.04 7.77
C PHE A 202 -10.55 -11.35 9.00
N GLY A 203 -9.68 -10.73 9.81
CA GLY A 203 -10.05 -10.09 11.07
C GLY A 203 -11.04 -8.95 10.86
N LEU A 204 -10.82 -8.09 9.87
CA LEU A 204 -11.70 -6.96 9.62
C LEU A 204 -13.09 -7.40 9.13
N VAL A 205 -13.16 -8.34 8.17
CA VAL A 205 -14.44 -8.89 7.70
C VAL A 205 -15.15 -9.65 8.83
N TYR A 206 -14.43 -10.47 9.60
CA TYR A 206 -14.99 -11.18 10.74
C TYR A 206 -15.63 -10.21 11.74
N ASN A 207 -14.92 -9.14 12.11
CA ASN A 207 -15.41 -8.14 13.05
C ASN A 207 -16.61 -7.37 12.51
N LEU A 208 -16.62 -6.96 11.24
CA LEU A 208 -17.75 -6.27 10.62
C LEU A 208 -19.00 -7.16 10.58
N VAL A 209 -18.87 -8.38 10.07
CA VAL A 209 -20.00 -9.32 9.92
C VAL A 209 -20.53 -9.77 11.28
N HIS A 210 -19.64 -10.08 12.23
CA HIS A 210 -20.06 -10.51 13.56
C HIS A 210 -20.73 -9.38 14.35
N SER A 211 -20.22 -8.14 14.26
CA SER A 211 -20.85 -6.97 14.88
C SER A 211 -22.23 -6.70 14.28
N TYR A 212 -22.40 -6.88 12.97
CA TYR A 212 -23.72 -6.73 12.34
C TYR A 212 -24.71 -7.81 12.79
N GLY A 213 -24.27 -9.06 12.90
CA GLY A 213 -25.07 -10.13 13.49
C GLY A 213 -25.50 -9.81 14.93
N GLN A 214 -24.58 -9.31 15.77
CA GLN A 214 -24.90 -8.88 17.14
C GLN A 214 -25.92 -7.74 17.16
N TYR A 215 -25.77 -6.74 16.28
CA TYR A 215 -26.73 -5.65 16.12
C TYR A 215 -28.14 -6.17 15.77
N LEU A 216 -28.24 -7.13 14.85
CA LEU A 216 -29.50 -7.78 14.47
C LEU A 216 -29.99 -8.84 15.47
N LYS A 217 -29.25 -9.09 16.57
CA LYS A 217 -29.50 -10.22 17.50
C LYS A 217 -29.54 -11.58 16.79
N GLN A 218 -28.82 -11.73 15.69
CA GLN A 218 -28.70 -12.97 14.92
C GLN A 218 -27.33 -13.62 15.12
N ASN A 219 -27.27 -14.96 15.15
CA ASN A 219 -25.99 -15.66 15.15
C ASN A 219 -25.36 -15.63 13.75
N ALA A 220 -24.36 -14.76 13.57
CA ALA A 220 -23.59 -14.60 12.35
C ALA A 220 -22.16 -15.18 12.43
N ALA A 221 -21.80 -15.91 13.50
CA ALA A 221 -20.42 -16.34 13.72
C ALA A 221 -19.86 -17.19 12.58
N ARG A 222 -20.62 -18.18 12.09
CA ARG A 222 -20.20 -19.03 10.96
C ARG A 222 -20.08 -18.24 9.65
N LEU A 223 -20.98 -17.29 9.41
CA LEU A 223 -20.94 -16.44 8.22
C LEU A 223 -19.74 -15.49 8.26
N ALA A 224 -19.43 -14.92 9.43
CA ALA A 224 -18.27 -14.09 9.66
C ALA A 224 -16.96 -14.86 9.39
N VAL A 225 -16.88 -16.11 9.84
CA VAL A 225 -15.73 -16.98 9.52
C VAL A 225 -15.65 -17.28 8.03
N ALA A 226 -16.74 -17.71 7.39
CA ALA A 226 -16.74 -18.08 5.98
C ALA A 226 -16.34 -16.90 5.06
N LEU A 227 -16.94 -15.73 5.27
CA LEU A 227 -16.61 -14.53 4.49
C LEU A 227 -15.23 -13.98 4.84
N GLY A 228 -14.80 -14.11 6.10
CA GLY A 228 -13.42 -13.79 6.51
C GLY A 228 -12.39 -14.67 5.81
N LEU A 229 -12.66 -15.98 5.64
CA LEU A 229 -11.78 -16.89 4.90
C LEU A 229 -11.70 -16.52 3.42
N ILE A 230 -12.82 -16.13 2.81
CA ILE A 230 -12.83 -15.59 1.44
C ILE A 230 -11.99 -14.30 1.38
N ALA A 231 -12.13 -13.39 2.36
CA ALA A 231 -11.33 -12.17 2.44
C ALA A 231 -9.83 -12.47 2.49
N ALA A 232 -9.44 -13.45 3.30
CA ALA A 232 -8.05 -13.86 3.48
C ALA A 232 -7.37 -14.37 2.20
N LEU A 233 -8.16 -14.79 1.20
CA LEU A 233 -7.67 -15.27 -0.10
C LEU A 233 -7.88 -14.22 -1.20
N ALA A 234 -9.08 -13.66 -1.31
CA ALA A 234 -9.48 -12.76 -2.40
C ALA A 234 -8.70 -11.44 -2.40
N LEU A 235 -8.43 -10.88 -1.21
CA LEU A 235 -7.78 -9.58 -1.11
C LEU A 235 -6.26 -9.63 -1.36
N PRO A 236 -5.49 -10.53 -0.70
CA PRO A 236 -4.05 -10.60 -0.91
C PRO A 236 -3.62 -11.41 -2.14
N ILE A 237 -4.36 -12.45 -2.56
CA ILE A 237 -3.89 -13.42 -3.57
C ILE A 237 -4.75 -13.38 -4.85
N GLY A 238 -6.05 -13.08 -4.73
CA GLY A 238 -6.98 -13.08 -5.86
C GLY A 238 -6.54 -12.16 -7.01
N GLY A 239 -6.67 -12.63 -8.25
CA GLY A 239 -6.53 -11.81 -9.45
C GLY A 239 -7.68 -10.83 -9.64
N ASN A 240 -7.53 -9.91 -10.59
CA ASN A 240 -8.68 -9.24 -11.19
C ASN A 240 -9.29 -10.09 -12.31
N LEU A 241 -10.32 -9.60 -13.02
CA LEU A 241 -11.01 -10.39 -14.04
C LEU A 241 -10.19 -10.55 -15.33
N GLN A 242 -9.02 -9.92 -15.45
CA GLN A 242 -8.20 -9.98 -16.67
C GLN A 242 -7.72 -11.41 -16.94
N ILE A 243 -7.40 -12.22 -15.93
CA ILE A 243 -7.00 -13.62 -16.15
C ILE A 243 -8.12 -14.48 -16.76
N ILE A 244 -9.38 -14.21 -16.42
CA ILE A 244 -10.51 -14.94 -17.02
C ILE A 244 -10.57 -14.61 -18.51
N LEU A 245 -10.38 -13.34 -18.85
CA LEU A 245 -10.36 -12.86 -20.23
C LEU A 245 -9.13 -13.38 -20.99
N GLU A 246 -7.96 -13.41 -20.36
CA GLU A 246 -6.74 -14.01 -20.90
C GLU A 246 -6.95 -15.50 -21.25
N ALA A 247 -7.61 -16.24 -20.34
CA ALA A 247 -7.93 -17.64 -20.56
C ALA A 247 -8.94 -17.83 -21.70
N LEU A 248 -9.98 -17.00 -21.78
CA LEU A 248 -10.96 -17.05 -22.86
C LEU A 248 -10.32 -16.71 -24.21
N HIS A 249 -9.55 -15.62 -24.27
CA HIS A 249 -8.83 -15.16 -25.45
C HIS A 249 -7.87 -16.22 -25.97
N GLY A 250 -6.98 -16.74 -25.09
CA GLY A 250 -6.01 -17.75 -25.46
C GLY A 250 -6.60 -19.10 -25.90
N ASN A 251 -7.89 -19.35 -25.65
CA ASN A 251 -8.61 -20.55 -26.11
C ASN A 251 -9.60 -20.26 -27.27
N GLY A 252 -9.54 -19.08 -27.91
CA GLY A 252 -10.33 -18.78 -29.10
C GLY A 252 -11.79 -18.41 -28.83
N TYR A 253 -12.15 -18.05 -27.60
CA TYR A 253 -13.49 -17.53 -27.30
C TYR A 253 -13.57 -16.02 -27.56
N GLY A 254 -14.73 -15.52 -28.02
CA GLY A 254 -14.97 -14.09 -28.29
C GLY A 254 -14.62 -13.65 -29.71
N SER A 255 -15.37 -12.69 -30.26
CA SER A 255 -15.14 -12.16 -31.61
C SER A 255 -14.03 -11.11 -31.65
N ALA A 256 -13.49 -10.81 -32.84
CA ALA A 256 -12.50 -9.76 -33.02
C ALA A 256 -13.01 -8.39 -32.55
N GLU A 257 -14.28 -8.10 -32.80
CA GLU A 257 -14.94 -6.86 -32.39
C GLU A 257 -15.09 -6.76 -30.87
N PHE A 258 -15.33 -7.89 -30.18
CA PHE A 258 -15.39 -7.92 -28.72
C PHE A 258 -14.03 -7.57 -28.11
N TRP A 259 -12.95 -8.16 -28.63
CA TRP A 259 -11.59 -7.90 -28.15
C TRP A 259 -11.13 -6.47 -28.45
N ALA A 260 -11.43 -5.96 -29.65
CA ALA A 260 -11.19 -4.56 -30.01
C ALA A 260 -12.04 -3.59 -29.18
N TRP A 261 -13.28 -3.95 -28.85
CA TRP A 261 -14.13 -3.16 -27.95
C TRP A 261 -13.60 -3.15 -26.52
N LEU A 262 -13.09 -4.28 -26.02
CA LEU A 262 -12.52 -4.37 -24.68
C LEU A 262 -11.26 -3.50 -24.55
N ASP A 263 -10.44 -3.51 -25.61
CA ASP A 263 -9.26 -2.66 -25.77
C ASP A 263 -8.28 -2.78 -24.61
N VAL A 264 -7.98 -4.02 -24.24
CA VAL A 264 -6.92 -4.37 -23.31
C VAL A 264 -5.74 -4.82 -24.14
N LEU A 265 -4.63 -4.11 -24.04
CA LEU A 265 -3.41 -4.39 -24.81
C LEU A 265 -3.02 -5.88 -24.71
N ASP A 266 -2.47 -6.39 -25.81
CA ASP A 266 -2.13 -7.79 -26.09
C ASP A 266 -3.29 -8.79 -26.23
N ILE A 267 -4.49 -8.44 -25.79
CA ILE A 267 -5.72 -9.24 -26.01
C ILE A 267 -6.78 -8.44 -26.79
N ASN A 268 -6.40 -7.30 -27.37
CA ASN A 268 -7.27 -6.43 -28.17
C ASN A 268 -7.38 -6.86 -29.64
N THR A 269 -6.62 -7.88 -30.04
CA THR A 269 -6.68 -8.54 -31.35
C THR A 269 -7.01 -10.01 -31.17
N PRO A 270 -7.45 -10.73 -32.22
CA PRO A 270 -7.66 -12.19 -32.15
C PRO A 270 -6.40 -12.94 -31.68
N PRO A 271 -6.55 -14.08 -30.99
CA PRO A 271 -5.42 -14.87 -30.51
C PRO A 271 -4.56 -15.40 -31.66
N ASN A 272 -3.25 -15.44 -31.46
CA ASN A 272 -2.33 -16.03 -32.42
C ASN A 272 -2.31 -17.57 -32.27
N GLU A 273 -2.93 -18.28 -33.21
CA GLU A 273 -3.05 -19.75 -33.20
C GLU A 273 -1.68 -20.47 -33.19
N LEU A 274 -0.63 -19.84 -33.71
CA LEU A 274 0.71 -20.44 -33.80
C LEU A 274 1.48 -20.44 -32.47
N SER A 275 1.12 -19.58 -31.52
CA SER A 275 1.93 -19.31 -30.30
C SER A 275 1.43 -20.03 -29.05
N GLY A 276 0.24 -20.65 -29.11
CA GLY A 276 -0.45 -21.17 -27.94
C GLY A 276 -0.87 -20.10 -26.92
N PRO A 277 -1.58 -20.47 -25.84
CA PRO A 277 -2.08 -19.51 -24.87
C PRO A 277 -0.96 -18.92 -23.99
N ARG A 278 -0.87 -17.58 -23.92
CA ARG A 278 0.21 -16.88 -23.19
C ARG A 278 0.29 -17.24 -21.71
N TYR A 279 -0.86 -17.46 -21.06
CA TYR A 279 -0.93 -17.83 -19.64
C TYR A 279 -0.30 -19.20 -19.30
N LYS A 280 0.05 -20.01 -20.32
CA LYS A 280 0.80 -21.27 -20.16
C LYS A 280 2.32 -21.11 -20.39
N SER A 281 2.77 -19.92 -20.78
CA SER A 281 4.18 -19.64 -21.05
C SER A 281 4.95 -19.25 -19.77
N GLY A 282 6.28 -19.27 -19.86
CA GLY A 282 7.16 -18.67 -18.85
C GLY A 282 7.25 -17.14 -18.91
N GLY A 283 6.53 -16.50 -19.85
CA GLY A 283 6.55 -15.05 -20.04
C GLY A 283 5.70 -14.30 -19.00
N TRP A 284 5.86 -12.98 -18.97
CA TRP A 284 5.17 -12.09 -18.03
C TRP A 284 3.77 -11.69 -18.51
N TRP A 285 2.95 -12.66 -18.95
CA TRP A 285 1.56 -12.39 -19.37
C TRP A 285 0.74 -11.75 -18.24
N TRP A 286 1.03 -12.12 -16.99
CA TRP A 286 0.38 -11.61 -15.78
C TRP A 286 0.71 -10.14 -15.51
N TRP A 287 1.73 -9.58 -16.18
CA TRP A 287 2.01 -8.14 -16.20
C TRP A 287 0.82 -7.33 -16.69
N ARG A 288 0.12 -7.86 -17.70
CA ARG A 288 -1.07 -7.24 -18.29
C ARG A 288 -2.20 -7.05 -17.28
N SER A 289 -2.31 -7.93 -16.27
CA SER A 289 -3.33 -7.79 -15.23
C SER A 289 -3.17 -6.51 -14.39
N SER A 290 -1.99 -5.88 -14.36
CA SER A 290 -1.74 -4.60 -13.70
C SER A 290 -1.73 -3.38 -14.66
N ARG A 291 -2.01 -3.59 -15.95
CA ARG A 291 -1.98 -2.60 -17.03
C ARG A 291 -3.20 -2.77 -17.95
N VAL A 292 -4.36 -2.89 -17.33
CA VAL A 292 -5.65 -3.14 -18.02
C VAL A 292 -6.13 -1.92 -18.79
N ILE A 293 -5.83 -0.72 -18.30
CA ILE A 293 -6.30 0.54 -18.89
C ILE A 293 -5.38 0.89 -20.07
N ASN A 294 -5.95 0.92 -21.28
CA ASN A 294 -5.26 1.44 -22.47
C ASN A 294 -5.49 2.95 -22.55
N GLU A 295 -4.46 3.73 -22.25
CA GLU A 295 -4.56 5.18 -22.10
C GLU A 295 -4.05 5.93 -23.33
N THR A 296 -4.77 6.99 -23.71
CA THR A 296 -4.40 7.85 -24.85
C THR A 296 -4.60 9.33 -24.49
N THR A 297 -3.85 10.21 -25.13
CA THR A 297 -4.06 11.65 -25.02
C THR A 297 -5.41 12.06 -25.59
N LEU A 298 -5.89 13.28 -25.29
CA LEU A 298 -7.11 13.80 -25.92
C LEU A 298 -7.01 13.91 -27.46
N ALA A 299 -5.79 13.88 -28.02
CA ALA A 299 -5.52 13.80 -29.46
C ALA A 299 -5.40 12.36 -29.98
N ASN A 300 -5.80 11.35 -29.18
CA ASN A 300 -5.75 9.92 -29.50
C ASN A 300 -4.34 9.36 -29.76
N GLN A 301 -3.31 9.97 -29.17
CA GLN A 301 -1.95 9.43 -29.20
C GLN A 301 -1.77 8.43 -28.05
N ALA A 302 -1.16 7.28 -28.33
CA ALA A 302 -0.84 6.29 -27.30
C ALA A 302 0.15 6.85 -26.29
N ILE A 303 -0.11 6.59 -25.01
CA ILE A 303 0.81 6.87 -23.90
C ILE A 303 0.95 5.63 -23.03
N ASP A 304 1.97 5.61 -22.17
CA ASP A 304 2.21 4.47 -21.31
C ASP A 304 0.99 4.15 -20.44
N PRO A 305 0.49 2.91 -20.44
CA PRO A 305 -0.64 2.50 -19.62
C PRO A 305 -0.41 2.78 -18.14
N PRO A 306 -1.38 3.38 -17.43
CA PRO A 306 -1.23 3.63 -16.00
C PRO A 306 -1.16 2.31 -15.23
N ILE A 307 -0.46 2.36 -14.09
CA ILE A 307 -0.28 1.24 -13.18
C ILE A 307 -1.60 1.03 -12.41
N THR A 308 -2.22 -0.14 -12.55
CA THR A 308 -3.42 -0.56 -11.81
C THR A 308 -3.17 -1.87 -11.05
N GLU A 309 -2.07 -1.89 -10.28
CA GLU A 309 -1.73 -3.02 -9.43
C GLU A 309 -2.77 -3.29 -8.35
N PHE A 310 -2.81 -4.55 -7.92
CA PHE A 310 -3.56 -5.05 -6.79
C PHE A 310 -2.64 -6.00 -5.98
N PRO A 311 -2.94 -6.30 -4.71
CA PRO A 311 -2.03 -7.05 -3.84
C PRO A 311 -1.52 -8.38 -4.43
N GLY A 312 -2.40 -9.16 -5.06
CA GLY A 312 -2.03 -10.43 -5.70
C GLY A 312 -0.94 -10.25 -6.76
N PHE A 313 -1.01 -9.18 -7.56
CA PHE A 313 0.03 -8.85 -8.52
C PHE A 313 1.37 -8.54 -7.82
N SER A 314 1.36 -7.64 -6.83
CA SER A 314 2.60 -7.20 -6.18
C SER A 314 3.31 -8.36 -5.46
N PHE A 315 2.56 -9.29 -4.86
CA PHE A 315 3.17 -10.47 -4.24
C PHE A 315 3.72 -11.51 -5.24
N ILE A 316 3.13 -11.62 -6.44
CA ILE A 316 3.65 -12.46 -7.55
C ILE A 316 4.92 -11.85 -8.14
N LEU A 317 4.91 -10.53 -8.33
CA LEU A 317 6.09 -9.75 -8.74
C LEU A 317 7.25 -10.01 -7.77
N GLY A 318 6.98 -9.82 -6.47
CA GLY A 318 7.92 -10.10 -5.40
C GLY A 318 8.81 -8.92 -5.04
N ASP A 319 8.31 -7.71 -5.23
CA ASP A 319 8.95 -6.47 -4.77
C ASP A 319 8.49 -6.21 -3.33
N MET A 320 9.43 -5.97 -2.42
CA MET A 320 9.16 -5.58 -1.04
C MET A 320 8.93 -4.06 -0.97
N HIS A 321 8.21 -3.52 -1.95
CA HIS A 321 8.02 -2.08 -2.11
C HIS A 321 7.15 -1.50 -0.96
N PRO A 322 7.34 -0.22 -0.62
CA PRO A 322 6.57 0.52 0.40
C PRO A 322 5.06 0.23 0.51
N HIS A 323 4.31 0.24 -0.60
CA HIS A 323 2.86 -0.02 -0.57
C HIS A 323 2.54 -1.47 -0.19
N VAL A 324 3.38 -2.43 -0.55
CA VAL A 324 3.26 -3.84 -0.17
C VAL A 324 3.56 -4.02 1.32
N MET A 325 4.62 -3.36 1.82
CA MET A 325 4.98 -3.38 3.23
C MET A 325 3.92 -2.72 4.13
N ALA A 326 3.20 -1.72 3.61
CA ALA A 326 2.13 -1.03 4.33
C ALA A 326 0.84 -1.84 4.48
N LEU A 327 0.56 -2.80 3.58
CA LEU A 327 -0.71 -3.52 3.51
C LEU A 327 -1.22 -4.14 4.83
N PRO A 328 -0.42 -4.91 5.59
CA PRO A 328 -0.91 -5.47 6.86
C PRO A 328 -1.33 -4.38 7.85
N PHE A 329 -0.60 -3.27 7.85
CA PHE A 329 -0.84 -2.12 8.75
C PHE A 329 -2.02 -1.27 8.28
N ALA A 330 -2.33 -1.27 6.97
CA ALA A 330 -3.55 -0.68 6.46
C ALA A 330 -4.79 -1.36 7.07
N PHE A 331 -4.82 -2.70 7.16
CA PHE A 331 -5.91 -3.41 7.85
C PHE A 331 -5.98 -3.11 9.35
N LEU A 332 -4.83 -3.01 10.03
CA LEU A 332 -4.79 -2.56 11.43
C LEU A 332 -5.38 -1.15 11.58
N SER A 333 -5.05 -0.24 10.68
CA SER A 333 -5.56 1.13 10.68
C SER A 333 -7.07 1.19 10.39
N LEU A 334 -7.59 0.36 9.48
CA LEU A 334 -9.03 0.25 9.24
C LEU A 334 -9.77 -0.34 10.46
N ALA A 335 -9.16 -1.26 11.20
CA ALA A 335 -9.71 -1.74 12.47
C ALA A 335 -9.75 -0.63 13.54
N VAL A 336 -8.72 0.23 13.61
CA VAL A 336 -8.70 1.43 14.46
C VAL A 336 -9.78 2.43 14.01
N ALA A 337 -9.96 2.67 12.72
CA ALA A 337 -11.04 3.51 12.21
C ALA A 337 -12.43 2.94 12.55
N PHE A 338 -12.58 1.62 12.52
CA PHE A 338 -13.82 0.98 12.94
C PHE A 338 -14.07 1.18 14.45
N LEU A 339 -13.03 1.19 15.29
CA LEU A 339 -13.17 1.56 16.70
C LEU A 339 -13.66 3.00 16.88
N TRP A 340 -13.21 3.96 16.08
CA TRP A 340 -13.75 5.34 16.10
C TRP A 340 -15.25 5.38 15.79
N TRP A 341 -15.74 4.52 14.89
CA TRP A 341 -17.17 4.37 14.65
C TRP A 341 -17.92 3.73 15.83
N LEU A 342 -17.33 2.70 16.45
CA LEU A 342 -17.87 2.01 17.63
C LEU A 342 -17.71 2.83 18.92
N GLU A 343 -17.05 3.99 18.88
CA GLU A 343 -16.79 4.77 20.09
C GLU A 343 -18.10 5.33 20.65
N ASP A 344 -18.30 5.13 21.94
CA ASP A 344 -19.43 5.67 22.70
C ASP A 344 -18.76 6.34 23.89
N GLU A 345 -18.80 7.68 23.95
CA GLU A 345 -18.31 8.40 25.12
C GLU A 345 -19.03 7.84 26.33
N LYS A 346 -18.27 7.49 27.38
CA LYS A 346 -18.85 7.18 28.68
C LYS A 346 -19.88 8.26 29.01
N GLU A 347 -21.06 7.82 29.43
CA GLU A 347 -22.08 8.63 30.09
C GLU A 347 -21.48 9.27 31.36
N THR A 348 -20.70 10.32 31.19
CA THR A 348 -20.61 11.39 32.18
C THR A 348 -21.47 12.50 31.60
N GLY A 349 -22.76 12.41 31.92
CA GLY A 349 -23.86 13.19 31.36
C GLY A 349 -23.86 14.69 31.63
N ASP A 350 -22.73 15.32 32.01
CA ASP A 350 -22.73 16.73 32.44
C ASP A 350 -21.90 17.67 31.56
N TRP A 351 -21.12 17.20 30.58
CA TRP A 351 -20.17 18.10 29.91
C TRP A 351 -20.76 18.93 28.74
N ARG A 352 -21.93 18.59 28.19
CA ARG A 352 -22.49 19.24 26.99
C ARG A 352 -23.61 20.25 27.24
N LEU A 353 -24.07 20.42 28.48
CA LEU A 353 -25.10 21.41 28.81
C LEU A 353 -24.57 22.69 29.46
N GLU A 354 -23.29 22.75 29.81
CA GLU A 354 -22.63 24.01 30.19
C GLU A 354 -21.63 24.43 29.12
N ILE A 355 -22.11 25.18 28.11
CA ILE A 355 -21.26 26.11 27.37
C ILE A 355 -20.86 27.21 28.37
N LYS A 356 -19.87 26.92 29.22
CA LYS A 356 -19.18 27.94 30.01
C LYS A 356 -18.29 28.71 29.04
N THR A 357 -18.67 29.96 28.81
CA THR A 357 -18.10 30.98 27.91
C THR A 357 -16.63 31.38 28.17
N ASN A 358 -15.86 30.55 28.88
CA ASN A 358 -14.49 30.84 29.31
C ASN A 358 -13.51 29.65 29.15
N GLN A 359 -13.76 28.73 28.22
CA GLN A 359 -12.83 27.63 27.95
C GLN A 359 -11.77 28.02 26.91
N SER A 360 -10.50 27.74 27.24
CA SER A 360 -9.36 27.93 26.34
C SER A 360 -9.50 27.08 25.06
N LEU A 361 -8.85 27.52 23.97
CA LEU A 361 -8.81 26.76 22.71
C LEU A 361 -8.27 25.33 22.90
N ILE A 362 -7.35 25.13 23.85
CA ILE A 362 -6.74 23.84 24.17
C ILE A 362 -7.75 22.89 24.84
N SER A 363 -8.58 23.38 25.77
CA SER A 363 -9.60 22.56 26.43
C SER A 363 -10.69 22.11 25.44
N ASN A 364 -11.06 22.97 24.48
CA ASN A 364 -12.01 22.61 23.42
C ASN A 364 -11.44 21.50 22.52
N LEU A 365 -10.17 21.58 22.15
CA LEU A 365 -9.51 20.55 21.34
C LEU A 365 -9.39 19.22 22.10
N GLN A 366 -8.99 19.24 23.38
CA GLN A 366 -8.89 18.01 24.18
C GLN A 366 -10.23 17.28 24.35
N SER A 367 -11.35 18.01 24.35
CA SER A 367 -12.69 17.40 24.39
C SER A 367 -13.02 16.52 23.18
N LEU A 368 -12.28 16.68 22.07
CA LEU A 368 -12.42 15.84 20.86
C LEU A 368 -11.78 14.46 21.00
N ILE A 369 -11.06 14.19 22.09
CA ILE A 369 -10.41 12.90 22.36
C ILE A 369 -11.27 12.11 23.38
N PRO A 370 -12.27 11.34 22.92
CA PRO A 370 -13.16 10.61 23.82
C PRO A 370 -12.43 9.48 24.56
N ASN A 371 -11.38 8.93 23.95
CA ASN A 371 -10.65 7.77 24.43
C ASN A 371 -9.15 7.98 24.15
N LYS A 372 -8.39 8.34 25.19
CA LYS A 372 -6.95 8.62 25.08
C LYS A 372 -6.15 7.42 24.55
N PRO A 373 -6.38 6.16 25.01
CA PRO A 373 -5.78 4.98 24.38
C PRO A 373 -6.06 4.86 22.88
N LEU A 374 -7.31 5.04 22.45
CA LEU A 374 -7.69 4.98 21.03
C LEU A 374 -6.98 6.08 20.22
N TRP A 375 -6.95 7.30 20.73
CA TRP A 375 -6.22 8.40 20.09
C TRP A 375 -4.72 8.11 19.99
N ALA A 376 -4.08 7.66 21.07
CA ALA A 376 -2.65 7.37 21.08
C ALA A 376 -2.27 6.27 20.06
N ILE A 377 -3.06 5.18 19.98
CA ILE A 377 -2.82 4.15 18.96
C ILE A 377 -3.11 4.67 17.54
N THR A 378 -4.10 5.55 17.38
CA THR A 378 -4.40 6.17 16.07
C THR A 378 -3.24 7.03 15.58
N VAL A 379 -2.68 7.87 16.46
CA VAL A 379 -1.50 8.70 16.17
C VAL A 379 -0.31 7.82 15.74
N LEU A 380 -0.04 6.76 16.51
CA LEU A 380 1.07 5.85 16.22
C LEU A 380 0.86 5.12 14.88
N VAL A 381 -0.33 4.59 14.63
CA VAL A 381 -0.64 3.84 13.40
C VAL A 381 -0.62 4.76 12.17
N LEU A 382 -1.18 5.97 12.24
CA LEU A 382 -1.14 6.93 11.13
C LEU A 382 0.28 7.41 10.84
N GLY A 383 1.08 7.72 11.88
CA GLY A 383 2.49 8.09 11.70
C GLY A 383 3.30 6.94 11.11
N GLY A 384 3.09 5.72 11.59
CA GLY A 384 3.72 4.50 11.06
C GLY A 384 3.35 4.24 9.60
N LEU A 385 2.08 4.44 9.22
CA LEU A 385 1.65 4.35 7.82
C LEU A 385 2.32 5.43 6.96
N SER A 386 2.44 6.67 7.44
CA SER A 386 3.16 7.70 6.67
C SER A 386 4.62 7.34 6.44
N PHE A 387 5.26 6.69 7.41
CA PHE A 387 6.67 6.28 7.28
C PHE A 387 6.83 5.02 6.41
N LEU A 388 5.85 4.10 6.44
CA LEU A 388 5.80 2.95 5.53
C LEU A 388 5.50 3.35 4.08
N ASN A 389 4.54 4.26 3.89
CA ASN A 389 4.11 4.78 2.60
C ASN A 389 3.27 6.07 2.78
N THR A 390 3.84 7.24 2.51
CA THR A 390 3.18 8.55 2.72
C THR A 390 1.85 8.70 1.94
N TRP A 391 1.64 7.97 0.85
CA TRP A 391 0.39 8.07 0.09
C TRP A 391 -0.83 7.53 0.86
N ASP A 392 -0.62 6.54 1.72
CA ASP A 392 -1.71 5.84 2.41
C ASP A 392 -2.27 6.65 3.58
N VAL A 393 -1.45 7.49 4.23
CA VAL A 393 -1.85 8.19 5.46
C VAL A 393 -3.04 9.11 5.26
N LEU A 394 -3.14 9.80 4.10
CA LEU A 394 -4.25 10.70 3.81
C LEU A 394 -5.58 9.94 3.64
N VAL A 395 -5.53 8.77 3.00
CA VAL A 395 -6.68 7.89 2.84
C VAL A 395 -7.16 7.40 4.19
N HIS A 396 -6.24 6.94 5.02
CA HIS A 396 -6.56 6.37 6.33
C HIS A 396 -7.02 7.45 7.33
N LEU A 397 -6.44 8.64 7.28
CA LEU A 397 -6.92 9.80 8.03
C LEU A 397 -8.36 10.15 7.61
N PHE A 398 -8.66 10.16 6.31
CA PHE A 398 -10.02 10.41 5.82
C PHE A 398 -11.02 9.38 6.36
N VAL A 399 -10.67 8.09 6.38
CA VAL A 399 -11.55 7.04 6.93
C VAL A 399 -11.75 7.19 8.45
N VAL A 400 -10.69 7.53 9.20
CA VAL A 400 -10.79 7.80 10.66
C VAL A 400 -11.71 9.00 10.93
N LEU A 401 -11.51 10.11 10.23
CA LEU A 401 -12.32 11.32 10.37
C LEU A 401 -13.77 11.08 9.92
N GLY A 402 -13.97 10.34 8.83
CA GLY A 402 -15.29 9.93 8.36
C GLY A 402 -16.01 9.06 9.40
N ALA A 403 -15.31 8.12 10.04
CA ALA A 403 -15.87 7.30 11.10
C ALA A 403 -16.27 8.14 12.32
N PHE A 404 -15.45 9.14 12.68
CA PHE A 404 -15.77 10.13 13.72
C PHE A 404 -17.01 10.96 13.36
N VAL A 405 -17.08 11.53 12.15
CA VAL A 405 -18.23 12.35 11.71
C VAL A 405 -19.51 11.53 11.68
N LEU A 406 -19.46 10.31 11.12
CA LEU A 406 -20.62 9.42 11.08
C LEU A 406 -21.06 9.05 12.51
N ASN A 407 -20.12 8.81 13.43
CA ASN A 407 -20.44 8.55 14.83
C ASN A 407 -21.18 9.75 15.46
N ARG A 408 -20.70 10.97 15.24
CA ARG A 408 -21.36 12.20 15.73
C ARG A 408 -22.76 12.36 15.12
N TRP A 409 -22.90 12.15 13.81
CA TRP A 409 -24.21 12.19 13.15
C TRP A 409 -25.17 11.15 13.73
N ARG A 410 -24.74 9.90 13.93
CA ARG A 410 -25.54 8.84 14.56
C ARG A 410 -26.08 9.27 15.92
N ARG A 411 -25.24 9.89 16.75
CA ARG A 411 -25.57 10.17 18.16
C ARG A 411 -26.37 11.46 18.36
N PHE A 412 -26.12 12.48 17.53
CA PHE A 412 -26.59 13.85 17.78
C PHE A 412 -27.32 14.49 16.59
N GLY A 413 -27.54 13.75 15.49
CA GLY A 413 -28.07 14.29 14.24
C GLY A 413 -27.02 15.07 13.43
N TRP A 414 -27.36 15.43 12.19
CA TRP A 414 -26.44 16.17 11.33
C TRP A 414 -26.31 17.63 11.77
N ARG A 415 -25.06 18.12 11.88
CA ARG A 415 -24.71 19.52 12.12
C ARG A 415 -23.41 19.84 11.38
N ASN A 416 -23.32 21.01 10.75
CA ASN A 416 -22.11 21.42 10.01
C ASN A 416 -20.87 21.50 10.93
N GLN A 417 -21.06 21.70 12.23
CA GLN A 417 -19.99 21.71 13.23
C GLN A 417 -19.19 20.40 13.30
N TRP A 418 -19.76 19.25 12.90
CA TRP A 418 -19.03 17.98 12.91
C TRP A 418 -17.87 17.98 11.91
N LEU A 419 -18.02 18.72 10.79
CA LEU A 419 -16.94 18.89 9.82
C LEU A 419 -15.82 19.77 10.39
N THR A 420 -16.14 20.82 11.13
CA THR A 420 -15.14 21.67 11.78
C THR A 420 -14.45 20.96 12.95
N GLU A 421 -15.19 20.16 13.73
CA GLU A 421 -14.60 19.30 14.77
C GLU A 421 -13.69 18.23 14.17
N ALA A 422 -14.04 17.67 13.00
CA ALA A 422 -13.18 16.71 12.30
C ALA A 422 -11.86 17.35 11.87
N ILE A 423 -11.86 18.62 11.44
CA ILE A 423 -10.63 19.37 11.17
C ILE A 423 -9.81 19.54 12.45
N GLY A 424 -10.45 19.89 13.57
CA GLY A 424 -9.79 19.96 14.88
C GLY A 424 -9.17 18.63 15.30
N LEU A 425 -9.88 17.52 15.13
CA LEU A 425 -9.38 16.18 15.38
C LEU A 425 -8.22 15.82 14.42
N ALA A 426 -8.30 16.21 13.15
CA ALA A 426 -7.22 16.00 12.19
C ALA A 426 -5.92 16.66 12.67
N VAL A 427 -5.98 17.89 13.17
CA VAL A 427 -4.82 18.57 13.76
C VAL A 427 -4.27 17.80 14.96
N LEU A 428 -5.15 17.32 15.85
CA LEU A 428 -4.78 16.52 17.03
C LEU A 428 -4.25 15.13 16.71
N LEU A 429 -4.45 14.63 15.49
CA LEU A 429 -3.87 13.36 15.03
C LEU A 429 -2.57 13.60 14.27
N VAL A 430 -2.57 14.55 13.33
CA VAL A 430 -1.46 14.81 12.40
C VAL A 430 -0.26 15.42 13.10
N ILE A 431 -0.44 16.45 13.94
CA ILE A 431 0.71 17.09 14.60
C ILE A 431 1.45 16.09 15.49
N PRO A 432 0.80 15.35 16.40
CA PRO A 432 1.48 14.35 17.20
C PRO A 432 2.08 13.21 16.37
N ALA A 433 1.44 12.81 15.26
CA ALA A 433 2.01 11.79 14.37
C ALA A 433 3.30 12.29 13.71
N ILE A 434 3.34 13.54 13.24
CA ILE A 434 4.56 14.15 12.70
C ILE A 434 5.63 14.24 13.78
N LEU A 435 5.28 14.65 15.01
CA LEU A 435 6.24 14.77 16.11
C LEU A 435 6.83 13.42 16.53
N LEU A 436 6.01 12.37 16.63
CA LEU A 436 6.46 11.01 16.98
C LEU A 436 7.41 10.40 15.94
N TYR A 437 7.32 10.86 14.68
CA TYR A 437 8.12 10.40 13.55
C TYR A 437 9.04 11.50 13.00
N LEU A 438 9.29 12.55 13.78
CA LEU A 438 10.06 13.72 13.35
C LEU A 438 11.46 13.36 12.80
N PRO A 439 12.23 12.41 13.38
CA PRO A 439 13.52 12.03 12.82
C PRO A 439 13.45 11.54 11.36
N PHE A 440 12.34 10.90 10.96
CA PHE A 440 12.12 10.51 9.56
C PHE A 440 11.85 11.74 8.68
N TYR A 441 10.93 12.62 9.10
CA TYR A 441 10.56 13.79 8.30
C TYR A 441 11.71 14.80 8.11
N LEU A 442 12.68 14.84 9.02
CA LEU A 442 13.88 15.68 8.87
C LEU A 442 14.82 15.19 7.76
N GLY A 443 14.85 13.89 7.49
CA GLY A 443 15.69 13.29 6.44
C GLY A 443 14.96 12.98 5.13
N PHE A 444 13.63 13.06 5.12
CA PHE A 444 12.79 12.66 3.97
C PHE A 444 12.51 13.83 3.03
N ARG A 445 12.55 13.55 1.72
CA ARG A 445 12.05 14.46 0.68
C ARG A 445 10.87 13.83 -0.07
N SER A 446 9.83 14.63 -0.30
CA SER A 446 8.63 14.19 -1.03
C SER A 446 8.89 14.16 -2.54
N GLN A 447 8.38 13.12 -3.20
CA GLN A 447 8.35 13.01 -4.66
C GLN A 447 7.28 13.91 -5.31
N ALA A 448 6.23 14.24 -4.56
CA ALA A 448 5.20 15.17 -5.02
C ALA A 448 5.68 16.62 -4.87
N GLY A 449 5.55 17.42 -5.92
CA GLY A 449 6.01 18.80 -5.98
C GLY A 449 4.92 19.79 -6.42
N ALA A 450 5.12 21.09 -6.16
CA ALA A 450 4.15 22.12 -6.53
C ALA A 450 4.10 22.37 -8.07
N PRO A 451 2.93 22.69 -8.66
CA PRO A 451 1.61 22.60 -8.05
C PRO A 451 1.25 21.12 -7.82
N PHE A 452 0.88 20.78 -6.58
CA PHE A 452 0.71 19.38 -6.15
C PHE A 452 -0.35 18.63 -6.95
N LEU A 453 -1.39 19.32 -7.44
CA LEU A 453 -2.48 18.75 -8.24
C LEU A 453 -2.50 19.37 -9.64
N LEU A 454 -2.68 18.52 -10.65
CA LEU A 454 -2.82 18.88 -12.06
C LEU A 454 -4.15 18.35 -12.62
N PRO A 455 -4.77 19.02 -13.61
CA PRO A 455 -5.96 18.49 -14.28
C PRO A 455 -5.60 17.29 -15.17
N THR A 456 -6.48 16.30 -15.21
CA THR A 456 -6.35 15.14 -16.11
C THR A 456 -6.73 15.54 -17.53
N LEU A 457 -5.77 15.46 -18.47
CA LEU A 457 -5.92 15.86 -19.88
C LEU A 457 -5.71 14.67 -20.85
N VAL A 458 -6.23 13.51 -20.47
CA VAL A 458 -6.22 12.27 -21.26
C VAL A 458 -7.65 11.79 -21.51
N GLN A 459 -7.83 10.78 -22.38
CA GLN A 459 -9.14 10.16 -22.56
C GLN A 459 -9.64 9.53 -21.24
N PRO A 460 -10.95 9.61 -20.92
CA PRO A 460 -11.51 9.01 -19.71
C PRO A 460 -11.36 7.49 -19.70
N THR A 461 -11.31 6.93 -18.49
CA THR A 461 -11.21 5.47 -18.32
C THR A 461 -12.47 4.78 -18.83
N ARG A 462 -12.30 3.74 -19.64
CA ARG A 462 -13.42 2.97 -20.19
C ARG A 462 -14.08 2.10 -19.12
N LEU A 463 -15.41 2.08 -19.08
CA LEU A 463 -16.16 1.28 -18.10
C LEU A 463 -15.81 -0.21 -18.11
N PRO A 464 -15.67 -0.89 -19.27
CA PRO A 464 -15.26 -2.30 -19.29
C PRO A 464 -13.92 -2.53 -18.60
N GLN A 465 -12.90 -1.70 -18.87
CA GLN A 465 -11.58 -1.81 -18.24
C GLN A 465 -11.65 -1.61 -16.71
N PHE A 466 -12.47 -0.66 -16.24
CA PHE A 466 -12.71 -0.47 -14.81
C PHE A 466 -13.39 -1.69 -14.16
N LEU A 467 -14.36 -2.29 -14.84
CA LEU A 467 -15.05 -3.50 -14.37
C LEU A 467 -14.14 -4.73 -14.40
N ILE A 468 -13.16 -4.80 -15.30
CA ILE A 468 -12.15 -5.86 -15.26
C ILE A 468 -11.34 -5.80 -13.96
N ILE A 469 -10.99 -4.58 -13.52
CA ILE A 469 -10.22 -4.37 -12.29
C ILE A 469 -11.08 -4.66 -11.06
N PHE A 470 -12.26 -4.03 -10.92
CA PHE A 470 -13.04 -4.06 -9.67
C PHE A 470 -14.34 -4.89 -9.72
N GLY A 471 -14.61 -5.62 -10.79
CA GLY A 471 -15.91 -6.27 -11.02
C GLY A 471 -16.34 -7.24 -9.91
N LEU A 472 -15.39 -8.00 -9.35
CA LEU A 472 -15.67 -8.96 -8.27
C LEU A 472 -16.29 -8.28 -7.02
N PRO A 473 -15.64 -7.30 -6.37
CA PRO A 473 -16.25 -6.62 -5.23
C PRO A 473 -17.48 -5.77 -5.60
N LEU A 474 -17.48 -5.13 -6.77
CA LEU A 474 -18.57 -4.26 -7.21
C LEU A 474 -19.92 -4.99 -7.30
N LEU A 475 -19.93 -6.26 -7.71
CA LEU A 475 -21.15 -7.08 -7.80
C LEU A 475 -21.95 -7.06 -6.50
N SER A 476 -21.32 -7.44 -5.40
CA SER A 476 -21.96 -7.51 -4.08
C SER A 476 -22.18 -6.13 -3.45
N MET A 477 -21.32 -5.14 -3.75
CA MET A 477 -21.51 -3.76 -3.28
C MET A 477 -22.74 -3.11 -3.90
N TRP A 478 -22.92 -3.24 -5.23
CA TRP A 478 -24.11 -2.73 -5.90
C TRP A 478 -25.37 -3.42 -5.42
N ALA A 479 -25.33 -4.75 -5.25
CA ALA A 479 -26.45 -5.50 -4.68
C ALA A 479 -26.81 -5.00 -3.26
N LEU A 480 -25.83 -4.72 -2.42
CA LEU A 480 -26.02 -4.10 -1.10
C LEU A 480 -26.69 -2.73 -1.20
N VAL A 481 -26.08 -1.80 -1.94
CA VAL A 481 -26.53 -0.39 -1.99
C VAL A 481 -27.91 -0.29 -2.64
N LEU A 482 -28.19 -1.06 -3.70
CA LEU A 482 -29.52 -1.09 -4.33
C LEU A 482 -30.57 -1.75 -3.44
N SER A 483 -30.21 -2.80 -2.70
CA SER A 483 -31.11 -3.41 -1.72
C SER A 483 -31.50 -2.41 -0.63
N LEU A 484 -30.53 -1.66 -0.09
CA LEU A 484 -30.78 -0.60 0.89
C LEU A 484 -31.63 0.52 0.30
N ALA A 485 -31.25 1.05 -0.87
CA ALA A 485 -32.01 2.07 -1.58
C ALA A 485 -33.48 1.67 -1.78
N SER A 486 -33.72 0.42 -2.18
CA SER A 486 -35.06 -0.16 -2.33
C SER A 486 -35.82 -0.28 -1.00
N GLN A 487 -35.16 -0.73 0.08
CA GLN A 487 -35.77 -0.79 1.41
C GLN A 487 -36.19 0.58 1.94
N TYR A 488 -35.40 1.62 1.64
CA TYR A 488 -35.76 3.01 1.94
C TYR A 488 -36.69 3.63 0.89
N LYS A 489 -37.19 2.85 -0.08
CA LYS A 489 -38.11 3.28 -1.15
C LYS A 489 -37.58 4.50 -1.93
N PHE A 490 -36.27 4.64 -2.05
CA PHE A 490 -35.62 5.82 -2.63
C PHE A 490 -36.09 7.15 -2.00
N LYS A 491 -36.48 7.12 -0.72
CA LYS A 491 -36.62 8.35 0.07
C LYS A 491 -35.27 9.06 0.06
N GLN A 492 -35.29 10.39 -0.04
CA GLN A 492 -34.10 11.22 -0.19
C GLN A 492 -33.35 11.08 -1.54
N TRP A 493 -33.98 10.55 -2.60
CA TRP A 493 -33.36 10.45 -3.93
C TRP A 493 -32.86 11.81 -4.45
N LYS A 494 -33.56 12.90 -4.13
CA LYS A 494 -33.14 14.27 -4.49
C LYS A 494 -31.75 14.58 -3.94
N THR A 495 -31.50 14.27 -2.67
CA THR A 495 -30.20 14.46 -2.01
C THR A 495 -29.12 13.62 -2.70
N GLY A 496 -29.44 12.38 -3.07
CA GLY A 496 -28.51 11.52 -3.81
C GLY A 496 -28.15 12.08 -5.19
N VAL A 497 -29.15 12.52 -5.98
CA VAL A 497 -28.94 13.12 -7.31
C VAL A 497 -28.17 14.43 -7.20
N VAL A 498 -28.54 15.31 -6.27
CA VAL A 498 -27.82 16.55 -6.02
C VAL A 498 -26.36 16.27 -5.65
N THR A 499 -26.11 15.29 -4.77
CA THR A 499 -24.75 14.89 -4.40
C THR A 499 -23.95 14.43 -5.62
N ALA A 500 -24.52 13.55 -6.45
CA ALA A 500 -23.86 13.03 -7.64
C ALA A 500 -23.53 14.14 -8.66
N VAL A 501 -24.50 15.01 -8.96
CA VAL A 501 -24.33 16.12 -9.91
C VAL A 501 -23.36 17.16 -9.37
N SER A 502 -23.51 17.59 -8.11
CA SER A 502 -22.62 18.55 -7.45
C SER A 502 -21.19 18.04 -7.39
N LEU A 503 -20.98 16.73 -7.19
CA LEU A 503 -19.64 16.15 -7.19
C LEU A 503 -18.98 16.21 -8.57
N ILE A 504 -19.69 15.82 -9.63
CA ILE A 504 -19.16 15.89 -11.01
C ILE A 504 -18.86 17.35 -11.39
N LEU A 505 -19.81 18.26 -11.16
CA LEU A 505 -19.63 19.68 -11.47
C LEU A 505 -18.50 20.29 -10.64
N GLY A 506 -18.42 19.96 -9.34
CA GLY A 506 -17.37 20.42 -8.46
C GLY A 506 -15.99 19.95 -8.90
N LEU A 507 -15.84 18.68 -9.28
CA LEU A 507 -14.58 18.13 -9.80
C LEU A 507 -14.21 18.73 -11.16
N LEU A 508 -15.19 18.99 -12.03
CA LEU A 508 -14.96 19.67 -13.31
C LEU A 508 -14.49 21.11 -13.09
N VAL A 509 -15.15 21.86 -12.21
CA VAL A 509 -14.75 23.23 -11.84
C VAL A 509 -13.35 23.23 -11.22
N LEU A 510 -13.06 22.28 -10.32
CA LEU A 510 -11.72 22.14 -9.74
C LEU A 510 -10.66 21.88 -10.82
N ALA A 511 -10.92 20.94 -11.74
CA ALA A 511 -10.02 20.66 -12.84
C ALA A 511 -9.82 21.89 -13.76
N MET A 512 -10.87 22.65 -14.03
CA MET A 512 -10.77 23.91 -14.79
C MET A 512 -9.93 24.95 -14.06
N LEU A 513 -10.15 25.16 -12.76
CA LEU A 513 -9.39 26.12 -11.96
C LEU A 513 -7.90 25.75 -11.90
N LEU A 514 -7.60 24.46 -11.68
CA LEU A 514 -6.23 23.95 -11.72
C LEU A 514 -5.62 24.09 -13.12
N GLY A 515 -6.39 23.82 -14.17
CA GLY A 515 -5.97 24.04 -15.55
C GLY A 515 -5.63 25.50 -15.83
N ILE A 516 -6.41 26.45 -15.32
CA ILE A 516 -6.13 27.89 -15.48
C ILE A 516 -4.83 28.24 -14.75
N ILE A 517 -4.64 27.75 -13.52
CA ILE A 517 -3.40 27.98 -12.75
C ILE A 517 -2.18 27.44 -13.51
N VAL A 518 -2.27 26.22 -14.03
CA VAL A 518 -1.19 25.58 -14.80
C VAL A 518 -0.91 26.34 -16.10
N ALA A 519 -1.95 26.62 -16.89
CA ALA A 519 -1.84 27.35 -18.17
C ALA A 519 -1.27 28.76 -17.98
N SER A 520 -1.52 29.38 -16.82
CA SER A 520 -1.02 30.72 -16.52
C SER A 520 0.48 30.73 -16.24
N SER A 521 1.10 29.61 -15.87
CA SER A 521 2.51 29.52 -15.49
C SER A 521 3.44 29.39 -16.70
N ALA A 522 4.69 29.89 -16.57
CA ALA A 522 5.77 29.74 -17.56
C ALA A 522 5.86 28.30 -18.08
N ASP A 523 6.10 27.37 -17.16
CA ASP A 523 6.33 25.95 -17.44
C ASP A 523 5.07 25.23 -17.92
N GLY A 524 3.90 25.54 -17.34
CA GLY A 524 2.65 24.84 -17.63
C GLY A 524 1.99 25.24 -18.96
N ALA A 525 2.25 26.45 -19.48
CA ALA A 525 1.71 26.85 -20.77
C ALA A 525 2.21 25.98 -21.92
N GLY A 526 3.45 25.47 -21.86
CA GLY A 526 4.00 24.59 -22.90
C GLY A 526 3.19 23.31 -23.06
N ILE A 527 2.70 22.74 -21.95
CA ILE A 527 1.82 21.55 -21.95
C ILE A 527 0.50 21.86 -22.69
N ILE A 528 -0.12 23.00 -22.36
CA ILE A 528 -1.40 23.41 -22.93
C ILE A 528 -1.26 23.76 -24.42
N THR A 529 -0.20 24.48 -24.80
CA THR A 529 0.09 24.80 -26.20
C THR A 529 0.41 23.54 -27.02
N GLY A 530 1.22 22.63 -26.48
CA GLY A 530 1.52 21.35 -27.14
C GLY A 530 0.26 20.52 -27.40
N LEU A 531 -0.63 20.44 -26.40
CA LEU A 531 -1.92 19.78 -26.54
C LEU A 531 -2.83 20.48 -27.56
N ALA A 532 -2.94 21.80 -27.51
CA ALA A 532 -3.75 22.57 -28.46
C ALA A 532 -3.26 22.35 -29.90
N ASN A 533 -1.94 22.37 -30.12
CA ASN A 533 -1.33 22.09 -31.42
C ASN A 533 -1.65 20.66 -31.90
N ALA A 534 -1.53 19.66 -31.01
CA ALA A 534 -1.88 18.27 -31.33
C ALA A 534 -3.36 18.09 -31.68
N LEU A 535 -4.23 18.96 -31.15
CA LEU A 535 -5.67 19.00 -31.44
C LEU A 535 -6.02 19.90 -32.64
N GLY A 536 -5.06 20.59 -33.25
CA GLY A 536 -5.29 21.54 -34.33
C GLY A 536 -6.03 22.82 -33.90
N LEU A 537 -5.92 23.20 -32.62
CA LEU A 537 -6.56 24.38 -32.04
C LEU A 537 -5.61 25.57 -32.01
N ALA A 538 -6.05 26.72 -32.52
CA ALA A 538 -5.28 27.97 -32.47
C ALA A 538 -5.40 28.63 -31.09
N LEU A 539 -4.26 28.97 -30.50
CA LEU A 539 -4.18 29.80 -29.29
C LEU A 539 -3.52 31.14 -29.62
N PRO A 540 -3.94 32.25 -28.98
CA PRO A 540 -3.26 33.53 -29.13
C PRO A 540 -1.83 33.44 -28.60
N GLU A 541 -0.93 34.30 -29.07
CA GLU A 541 0.41 34.39 -28.52
C GLU A 541 0.35 34.70 -27.02
N ARG A 542 1.17 33.99 -26.25
CA ARG A 542 1.22 34.18 -24.81
C ARG A 542 1.98 35.48 -24.49
N PRO A 543 1.42 36.38 -23.67
CA PRO A 543 2.14 37.56 -23.21
C PRO A 543 3.46 37.20 -22.50
N VAL A 544 4.49 38.01 -22.71
CA VAL A 544 5.80 37.85 -22.06
C VAL A 544 5.66 38.07 -20.55
N GLY A 545 6.11 37.10 -19.75
CA GLY A 545 6.09 37.17 -18.28
C GLY A 545 5.88 35.81 -17.63
N ASN A 546 6.14 35.74 -16.32
CA ASN A 546 6.08 34.47 -15.57
C ASN A 546 4.65 33.95 -15.36
N VAL A 547 3.66 34.86 -15.25
CA VAL A 547 2.26 34.53 -15.01
C VAL A 547 1.37 35.30 -15.98
N ALA A 548 0.55 34.59 -16.76
CA ALA A 548 -0.36 35.17 -17.75
C ALA A 548 -1.81 34.68 -17.53
N PHE A 549 -2.45 35.16 -16.46
CA PHE A 549 -3.76 34.64 -16.01
C PHE A 549 -4.87 34.75 -17.06
N GLY A 550 -4.98 35.91 -17.73
CA GLY A 550 -5.97 36.10 -18.80
C GLY A 550 -5.76 35.16 -19.99
N TRP A 551 -4.50 34.88 -20.34
CA TRP A 551 -4.17 33.90 -21.37
C TRP A 551 -4.52 32.47 -20.91
N GLY A 552 -4.22 32.13 -19.66
CA GLY A 552 -4.54 30.82 -19.07
C GLY A 552 -6.04 30.52 -19.08
N ILE A 553 -6.89 31.52 -18.80
CA ILE A 553 -8.34 31.43 -18.97
C ILE A 553 -8.67 31.11 -20.42
N THR A 554 -8.22 31.94 -21.37
CA THR A 554 -8.51 31.74 -22.81
C THR A 554 -8.10 30.35 -23.26
N ALA A 555 -6.91 29.89 -22.90
CA ALA A 555 -6.40 28.59 -23.32
C ALA A 555 -7.24 27.41 -22.78
N VAL A 556 -7.65 27.46 -21.51
CA VAL A 556 -8.50 26.42 -20.91
C VAL A 556 -9.90 26.41 -21.52
N PHE A 557 -10.50 27.59 -21.77
CA PHE A 557 -11.81 27.68 -22.41
C PHE A 557 -11.77 27.22 -23.89
N THR A 558 -10.64 27.38 -24.58
CA THR A 558 -10.44 26.80 -25.93
C THR A 558 -10.40 25.27 -25.89
N LEU A 559 -9.79 24.66 -24.87
CA LEU A 559 -9.72 23.20 -24.72
C LEU A 559 -11.01 22.59 -24.16
N LEU A 560 -11.82 23.36 -23.42
CA LEU A 560 -12.98 22.88 -22.69
C LEU A 560 -13.97 22.08 -23.55
N PRO A 561 -14.35 22.49 -24.77
CA PRO A 561 -15.25 21.69 -25.63
C PRO A 561 -14.71 20.29 -25.92
N THR A 562 -13.40 20.15 -26.15
CA THR A 562 -12.75 18.87 -26.40
C THR A 562 -12.75 17.98 -25.16
N VAL A 563 -12.42 18.55 -24.00
CA VAL A 563 -12.46 17.83 -22.71
C VAL A 563 -13.88 17.34 -22.40
N LEU A 564 -14.88 18.20 -22.59
CA LEU A 564 -16.29 17.84 -22.37
C LEU A 564 -16.74 16.76 -23.36
N ARG A 565 -16.37 16.87 -24.64
CA ARG A 565 -16.69 15.86 -25.66
C ARG A 565 -16.08 14.50 -25.29
N ALA A 566 -14.83 14.45 -24.86
CA ALA A 566 -14.17 13.21 -24.42
C ALA A 566 -14.91 12.58 -23.24
N LYS A 567 -15.23 13.38 -22.20
CA LYS A 567 -15.99 12.92 -21.02
C LYS A 567 -17.40 12.44 -21.35
N LEU A 568 -18.08 13.09 -22.31
CA LEU A 568 -19.40 12.69 -22.77
C LEU A 568 -19.38 11.45 -23.68
N ALA A 569 -18.28 11.21 -24.41
CA ALA A 569 -18.10 10.02 -25.24
C ALA A 569 -17.86 8.76 -24.39
N ILE A 570 -17.16 8.90 -23.25
CA ILE A 570 -16.85 7.79 -22.33
C ILE A 570 -17.30 8.14 -20.90
N PRO A 571 -18.61 8.25 -20.63
CA PRO A 571 -19.10 8.75 -19.33
C PRO A 571 -19.23 7.65 -18.27
N GLY A 572 -19.08 6.38 -18.66
CA GLY A 572 -19.53 5.22 -17.88
C GLY A 572 -18.96 5.13 -16.47
N VAL A 573 -17.64 5.27 -16.30
CA VAL A 573 -16.99 5.23 -14.98
C VAL A 573 -17.45 6.40 -14.11
N THR A 574 -17.44 7.62 -14.67
CA THR A 574 -17.84 8.84 -13.96
C THR A 574 -19.29 8.74 -13.47
N LEU A 575 -20.22 8.35 -14.34
CA LEU A 575 -21.63 8.22 -14.00
C LEU A 575 -21.88 7.10 -12.99
N MET A 576 -21.24 5.94 -13.16
CA MET A 576 -21.39 4.82 -12.24
C MET A 576 -20.93 5.19 -10.82
N LEU A 577 -19.74 5.79 -10.68
CA LEU A 577 -19.19 6.16 -9.37
C LEU A 577 -19.96 7.31 -8.72
N ALA A 578 -20.37 8.31 -9.49
CA ALA A 578 -21.20 9.40 -8.97
C ALA A 578 -22.57 8.89 -8.51
N ALA A 579 -23.21 7.98 -9.27
CA ALA A 579 -24.46 7.33 -8.86
C ALA A 579 -24.28 6.50 -7.59
N LEU A 580 -23.17 5.75 -7.47
CA LEU A 580 -22.85 4.99 -6.27
C LEU A 580 -22.75 5.91 -5.04
N LEU A 581 -22.02 7.02 -5.15
CA LEU A 581 -21.87 8.02 -4.08
C LEU A 581 -23.19 8.69 -3.73
N GLY A 582 -24.01 9.03 -4.73
CA GLY A 582 -25.35 9.58 -4.53
C GLY A 582 -26.26 8.60 -3.77
N LEU A 583 -26.22 7.31 -4.12
CA LEU A 583 -26.99 6.28 -3.41
C LEU A 583 -26.49 6.06 -1.98
N VAL A 584 -25.17 6.07 -1.75
CA VAL A 584 -24.59 5.99 -0.40
C VAL A 584 -25.09 7.16 0.47
N MET A 585 -25.04 8.38 -0.05
CA MET A 585 -25.52 9.57 0.67
C MET A 585 -27.02 9.49 0.97
N MET A 586 -27.82 9.05 0.00
CA MET A 586 -29.26 8.80 0.19
C MET A 586 -29.51 7.78 1.31
N VAL A 587 -28.76 6.68 1.32
CA VAL A 587 -28.89 5.63 2.33
C VAL A 587 -28.44 6.12 3.71
N TRP A 588 -27.38 6.92 3.82
CA TRP A 588 -27.00 7.53 5.11
C TRP A 588 -28.10 8.42 5.67
N GLN A 589 -28.70 9.28 4.84
CA GLN A 589 -29.83 10.11 5.27
C GLN A 589 -30.99 9.24 5.79
N GLY A 590 -31.38 8.21 5.03
CA GLY A 590 -32.45 7.29 5.44
C GLY A 590 -32.14 6.49 6.71
N LEU A 591 -30.86 6.14 6.95
CA LEU A 591 -30.41 5.45 8.16
C LEU A 591 -30.51 6.35 9.40
N PHE A 592 -30.13 7.62 9.29
CA PHE A 592 -30.06 8.53 10.43
C PHE A 592 -31.37 9.30 10.71
N GLU A 593 -32.25 9.49 9.72
CA GLU A 593 -33.57 10.12 9.92
C GLU A 593 -34.50 9.29 10.84
N LYS A 594 -34.49 7.96 10.70
CA LYS A 594 -35.29 7.05 11.56
C LYS A 594 -34.84 7.06 13.02
N SER A 595 -33.59 7.43 13.30
CA SER A 595 -33.03 7.47 14.66
C SER A 595 -33.48 8.70 15.46
N GLY A 596 -33.88 9.79 14.80
CA GLY A 596 -34.33 11.02 15.47
C GLY A 596 -35.81 10.97 15.86
N THR A 597 -36.67 10.45 14.98
CA THR A 597 -38.12 10.46 15.18
C THR A 597 -38.63 9.52 16.29
N GLN A 598 -37.85 8.50 16.66
CA GLN A 598 -38.20 7.57 17.74
C GLN A 598 -37.85 8.10 19.15
N ARG A 599 -37.10 9.22 19.27
CA ARG A 599 -36.84 9.88 20.56
C ARG A 599 -37.82 11.01 20.88
N ASP A 600 -38.41 11.63 19.86
CA ASP A 600 -39.24 12.83 20.03
C ASP A 600 -40.76 12.53 20.14
N THR A 601 -41.17 11.26 20.16
CA THR A 601 -42.61 10.87 20.18
C THR A 601 -43.06 10.10 21.42
N GLU A 602 -42.19 9.88 22.41
CA GLU A 602 -42.58 9.31 23.72
C GLU A 602 -42.90 10.36 24.79
N ASP A 603 -42.64 11.65 24.54
CA ASP A 603 -43.10 12.76 25.38
C ASP A 603 -44.09 13.63 24.60
N LEU A 604 -45.24 13.93 25.20
CA LEU A 604 -46.38 14.73 24.69
C LEU A 604 -47.53 13.95 24.04
N SER A 605 -48.25 13.18 24.87
CA SER A 605 -49.70 13.00 24.71
C SER A 605 -50.37 12.91 26.09
N PRO A 606 -51.13 13.92 26.53
CA PRO A 606 -51.86 13.85 27.79
C PRO A 606 -53.18 13.10 27.56
N GLY A 607 -53.30 11.94 28.18
CA GLY A 607 -54.59 11.29 28.43
C GLY A 607 -54.72 9.90 27.81
N HIS A 608 -54.42 8.86 28.60
CA HIS A 608 -55.31 7.71 28.83
C HIS A 608 -54.77 6.88 30.02
N PRO A 609 -55.66 6.21 30.81
CA PRO A 609 -55.31 5.65 32.10
C PRO A 609 -54.52 4.34 31.99
N VAL A 610 -53.60 4.20 32.93
CA VAL A 610 -52.65 3.10 33.14
C VAL A 610 -53.36 1.78 33.43
N THR A 611 -53.10 0.76 32.61
CA THR A 611 -53.21 -0.65 33.02
C THR A 611 -51.83 -1.32 32.93
N LEU A 612 -51.22 -1.40 34.11
CA LEU A 612 -50.20 -2.34 34.61
C LEU A 612 -49.38 -3.14 33.58
N SER A 613 -48.11 -2.74 33.43
CA SER A 613 -47.00 -3.56 32.95
C SER A 613 -46.77 -4.80 33.83
N PRO A 614 -46.06 -5.83 33.34
CA PRO A 614 -44.90 -6.33 34.05
C PRO A 614 -43.69 -5.48 33.67
N SER A 615 -43.14 -4.81 34.68
CA SER A 615 -41.89 -4.07 34.65
C SER A 615 -40.76 -4.92 34.06
N HIS A 616 -40.26 -4.54 32.89
CA HIS A 616 -38.93 -5.00 32.48
C HIS A 616 -37.90 -4.22 33.30
N PRO A 617 -37.11 -4.90 34.15
CA PRO A 617 -36.05 -4.22 34.88
C PRO A 617 -35.06 -3.64 33.87
N SER A 618 -34.81 -2.34 34.04
CA SER A 618 -33.65 -1.60 33.57
C SER A 618 -32.38 -2.42 33.76
N ASN A 619 -31.97 -3.12 32.72
CA ASN A 619 -30.67 -3.75 32.64
C ASN A 619 -29.90 -3.07 31.51
N LEU A 620 -28.92 -2.24 31.91
CA LEU A 620 -27.83 -1.77 31.07
C LEU A 620 -27.28 -2.93 30.23
N ARG A 621 -27.53 -2.94 28.92
CA ARG A 621 -26.81 -3.80 27.96
C ARG A 621 -26.48 -2.99 26.73
N LEU A 622 -25.17 -2.75 26.54
CA LEU A 622 -24.53 -2.10 25.41
C LEU A 622 -25.19 -2.47 24.06
N HIS A 623 -25.86 -1.53 23.43
CA HIS A 623 -26.28 -1.68 22.04
C HIS A 623 -25.06 -1.42 21.13
N THR A 624 -24.40 -2.49 20.67
CA THR A 624 -23.37 -2.37 19.63
C THR A 624 -23.96 -1.68 18.40
N PRO A 625 -23.40 -0.55 17.93
CA PRO A 625 -23.95 0.15 16.78
C PRO A 625 -23.75 -0.66 15.50
N SER A 626 -24.71 -0.54 14.57
CA SER A 626 -24.60 -1.22 13.27
C SER A 626 -23.31 -0.83 12.54
N PRO A 627 -22.51 -1.76 12.02
CA PRO A 627 -21.33 -1.46 11.20
C PRO A 627 -21.67 -0.98 9.78
N LEU A 628 -22.95 -1.02 9.38
CA LEU A 628 -23.36 -0.68 8.01
C LEU A 628 -22.91 0.72 7.57
N PRO A 629 -23.07 1.81 8.34
CA PRO A 629 -22.59 3.14 7.94
C PRO A 629 -21.08 3.20 7.72
N PHE A 630 -20.31 2.43 8.50
CA PHE A 630 -18.86 2.32 8.31
C PHE A 630 -18.51 1.56 7.03
N ALA A 631 -19.20 0.46 6.71
CA ALA A 631 -19.02 -0.22 5.43
C ALA A 631 -19.35 0.69 4.23
N LEU A 632 -20.39 1.52 4.34
CA LEU A 632 -20.72 2.54 3.33
C LEU A 632 -19.63 3.64 3.22
N LEU A 633 -18.95 3.99 4.32
CA LEU A 633 -17.81 4.90 4.30
C LEU A 633 -16.64 4.32 3.49
N LEU A 634 -16.36 3.03 3.64
CA LEU A 634 -15.33 2.36 2.82
C LEU A 634 -15.72 2.36 1.34
N ILE A 635 -17.00 2.15 1.00
CA ILE A 635 -17.51 2.27 -0.38
C ILE A 635 -17.30 3.70 -0.90
N ALA A 636 -17.71 4.71 -0.14
CA ALA A 636 -17.59 6.10 -0.54
C ALA A 636 -16.13 6.51 -0.74
N THR A 637 -15.25 6.09 0.17
CA THR A 637 -13.81 6.38 0.09
C THR A 637 -13.20 5.72 -1.15
N GLY A 638 -13.46 4.44 -1.40
CA GLY A 638 -12.98 3.75 -2.60
C GLY A 638 -13.49 4.41 -3.89
N ALA A 639 -14.78 4.81 -3.93
CA ALA A 639 -15.37 5.46 -5.09
C ALA A 639 -14.75 6.84 -5.37
N LEU A 640 -14.47 7.63 -4.31
CA LEU A 640 -13.77 8.92 -4.43
C LEU A 640 -12.33 8.74 -4.93
N LEU A 641 -11.61 7.74 -4.41
CA LEU A 641 -10.25 7.42 -4.85
C LEU A 641 -10.17 7.03 -6.32
N THR A 642 -11.19 6.32 -6.84
CA THR A 642 -11.23 5.95 -8.26
C THR A 642 -11.81 7.04 -9.16
N LEU A 643 -12.65 7.93 -8.63
CA LEU A 643 -13.27 9.03 -9.38
C LEU A 643 -12.33 10.24 -9.52
N GLY A 644 -11.56 10.57 -8.48
CA GLY A 644 -10.63 11.70 -8.48
C GLY A 644 -9.67 11.72 -9.68
N PRO A 645 -8.95 10.63 -9.99
CA PRO A 645 -8.03 10.51 -11.12
C PRO A 645 -8.64 10.76 -12.50
N GLU A 646 -9.98 10.70 -12.63
CA GLU A 646 -10.68 11.07 -13.88
C GLU A 646 -10.68 12.60 -14.12
N PHE A 647 -10.37 13.40 -13.11
CA PHE A 647 -10.41 14.87 -13.18
C PHE A 647 -9.08 15.52 -12.80
N VAL A 648 -8.41 14.99 -11.78
CA VAL A 648 -7.17 15.56 -11.25
C VAL A 648 -6.19 14.46 -10.85
N TYR A 649 -4.90 14.74 -10.91
CA TYR A 649 -3.85 13.84 -10.45
C TYR A 649 -2.75 14.59 -9.71
N LEU A 650 -2.00 13.88 -8.87
CA LEU A 650 -0.85 14.45 -8.14
C LEU A 650 0.37 14.55 -9.06
N ARG A 651 1.01 15.72 -9.10
CA ARG A 651 2.22 15.96 -9.89
C ARG A 651 3.40 15.22 -9.29
N ASP A 652 4.00 14.34 -10.07
CA ASP A 652 5.25 13.66 -9.76
C ASP A 652 6.20 13.67 -10.97
N ASN A 653 7.26 12.87 -10.88
CA ASN A 653 8.33 12.81 -11.89
C ASN A 653 7.91 12.20 -13.24
N PHE A 654 6.74 11.54 -13.33
CA PHE A 654 6.26 10.94 -14.58
C PHE A 654 5.39 11.89 -15.40
N GLY A 655 4.86 12.96 -14.80
CA GLY A 655 4.07 13.96 -15.52
C GLY A 655 2.73 13.46 -16.07
N THR A 656 2.28 12.27 -15.62
CA THR A 656 0.99 11.66 -15.97
C THR A 656 0.24 11.25 -14.71
N ARG A 657 -1.01 10.80 -14.84
CA ARG A 657 -1.78 10.29 -13.69
C ARG A 657 -1.36 8.90 -13.20
N MET A 658 -0.29 8.33 -13.77
CA MET A 658 0.13 6.95 -13.56
C MET A 658 0.26 6.54 -12.09
N ASN A 659 1.05 7.24 -11.27
CA ASN A 659 1.19 6.88 -9.85
C ASN A 659 -0.03 7.27 -9.02
N THR A 660 -0.77 8.32 -9.41
CA THR A 660 -2.02 8.65 -8.70
C THR A 660 -3.00 7.50 -8.85
N MET A 661 -3.19 6.98 -10.06
CA MET A 661 -4.01 5.80 -10.31
C MET A 661 -3.48 4.60 -9.55
N PHE A 662 -2.17 4.34 -9.60
CA PHE A 662 -1.55 3.25 -8.85
C PHE A 662 -1.92 3.28 -7.38
N LYS A 663 -1.51 4.33 -6.66
CA LYS A 663 -1.63 4.40 -5.21
C LYS A 663 -3.10 4.43 -4.78
N PHE A 664 -3.97 5.09 -5.55
CA PHE A 664 -5.40 5.17 -5.21
C PHE A 664 -6.16 3.87 -5.53
N TYR A 665 -5.90 3.24 -6.68
CA TYR A 665 -6.59 2.01 -7.07
C TYR A 665 -6.17 0.84 -6.17
N TYR A 666 -4.92 0.82 -5.70
CA TYR A 666 -4.44 -0.16 -4.74
C TYR A 666 -5.20 -0.09 -3.41
N GLN A 667 -5.46 1.11 -2.89
CA GLN A 667 -6.29 1.30 -1.70
C GLN A 667 -7.77 1.01 -1.97
N ALA A 668 -8.29 1.42 -3.13
CA ALA A 668 -9.67 1.13 -3.52
C ALA A 668 -9.94 -0.39 -3.62
N TRP A 669 -8.96 -1.20 -4.04
CA TRP A 669 -9.07 -2.66 -4.04
C TRP A 669 -9.40 -3.22 -2.65
N VAL A 670 -8.67 -2.76 -1.64
CA VAL A 670 -8.88 -3.16 -0.24
C VAL A 670 -10.27 -2.73 0.24
N LEU A 671 -10.62 -1.45 0.04
CA LEU A 671 -11.88 -0.88 0.50
C LEU A 671 -13.10 -1.53 -0.17
N PHE A 672 -13.06 -1.72 -1.49
CA PHE A 672 -14.12 -2.39 -2.24
C PHE A 672 -14.21 -3.88 -1.89
N GLY A 673 -13.09 -4.59 -1.77
CA GLY A 673 -13.08 -6.01 -1.38
C GLY A 673 -13.73 -6.25 -0.02
N LEU A 674 -13.40 -5.43 0.99
CA LEU A 674 -14.02 -5.47 2.32
C LEU A 674 -15.53 -5.20 2.25
N SER A 675 -15.93 -4.14 1.57
CA SER A 675 -17.34 -3.76 1.46
C SER A 675 -18.17 -4.73 0.63
N GLY A 676 -17.59 -5.37 -0.39
CA GLY A 676 -18.25 -6.41 -1.16
C GLY A 676 -18.59 -7.63 -0.32
N LEU A 677 -17.63 -8.13 0.45
CA LEU A 677 -17.87 -9.26 1.36
C LEU A 677 -18.84 -8.90 2.49
N PHE A 678 -18.76 -7.70 3.03
CA PHE A 678 -19.79 -7.20 3.96
C PHE A 678 -21.18 -7.15 3.30
N GLY A 679 -21.25 -6.72 2.04
CA GLY A 679 -22.49 -6.70 1.25
C GLY A 679 -23.13 -8.08 1.08
N LEU A 680 -22.34 -9.12 0.80
CA LEU A 680 -22.84 -10.50 0.81
C LEU A 680 -23.41 -10.89 2.18
N SER A 681 -22.72 -10.52 3.26
CA SER A 681 -23.19 -10.81 4.62
C SER A 681 -24.54 -10.16 4.91
N TYR A 682 -24.71 -8.91 4.48
CA TYR A 682 -25.94 -8.14 4.65
C TYR A 682 -27.10 -8.82 3.93
N LEU A 683 -26.91 -9.20 2.67
CA LEU A 683 -27.97 -9.85 1.88
C LEU A 683 -28.42 -11.17 2.52
N TRP A 684 -27.49 -11.98 3.05
CA TRP A 684 -27.81 -13.24 3.72
C TRP A 684 -28.53 -13.04 5.06
N LEU A 685 -28.10 -12.06 5.88
CA LEU A 685 -28.74 -11.79 7.17
C LEU A 685 -30.12 -11.17 7.00
N ALA A 686 -30.31 -10.28 6.01
CA ALA A 686 -31.62 -9.73 5.66
C ALA A 686 -32.58 -10.80 5.09
N ALA A 687 -32.06 -11.78 4.34
CA ALA A 687 -32.88 -12.88 3.81
C ALA A 687 -33.33 -13.89 4.88
N ARG A 688 -32.66 -13.96 6.03
CA ARG A 688 -33.12 -14.77 7.17
C ARG A 688 -34.42 -14.22 7.76
N GLU A 689 -34.59 -12.91 7.78
CA GLU A 689 -35.80 -12.26 8.30
C GLU A 689 -36.94 -12.29 7.27
N SER A 690 -36.64 -12.01 6.00
CA SER A 690 -37.67 -11.91 4.94
C SER A 690 -38.04 -13.25 4.29
N GLY A 691 -37.25 -14.32 4.48
CA GLY A 691 -37.41 -15.61 3.81
C GLY A 691 -37.01 -15.64 2.32
N ARG A 692 -36.72 -14.48 1.71
CA ARG A 692 -36.43 -14.35 0.28
C ARG A 692 -34.96 -14.60 -0.05
N LYS A 693 -34.60 -15.87 -0.31
CA LYS A 693 -33.21 -16.29 -0.51
C LYS A 693 -32.70 -16.19 -1.96
N LEU A 694 -33.56 -15.92 -2.94
CA LEU A 694 -33.18 -15.99 -4.37
C LEU A 694 -32.08 -14.99 -4.75
N ILE A 695 -32.23 -13.72 -4.36
CA ILE A 695 -31.24 -12.66 -4.64
C ILE A 695 -29.89 -12.96 -3.98
N PRO A 696 -29.78 -13.17 -2.66
CA PRO A 696 -28.49 -13.50 -2.05
C PRO A 696 -27.86 -14.76 -2.63
N ALA A 697 -28.66 -15.79 -2.94
CA ALA A 697 -28.16 -17.00 -3.58
C ALA A 697 -27.56 -16.70 -4.97
N GLY A 698 -28.29 -15.98 -5.84
CA GLY A 698 -27.80 -15.61 -7.17
C GLY A 698 -26.53 -14.77 -7.12
N VAL A 699 -26.49 -13.72 -6.28
CA VAL A 699 -25.29 -12.89 -6.11
C VAL A 699 -24.12 -13.71 -5.58
N THR A 700 -24.35 -14.61 -4.63
CA THR A 700 -23.31 -15.49 -4.06
C THR A 700 -22.77 -16.47 -5.10
N VAL A 701 -23.63 -17.08 -5.93
CA VAL A 701 -23.21 -17.99 -7.00
C VAL A 701 -22.33 -17.28 -8.02
N VAL A 702 -22.75 -16.11 -8.49
CA VAL A 702 -21.95 -15.33 -9.45
C VAL A 702 -20.65 -14.86 -8.81
N TYR A 703 -20.69 -14.36 -7.58
CA TYR A 703 -19.49 -13.95 -6.85
C TYR A 703 -18.51 -15.12 -6.69
N ALA A 704 -18.99 -16.30 -6.28
CA ALA A 704 -18.17 -17.49 -6.11
C ALA A 704 -17.57 -17.95 -7.45
N ALA A 705 -18.33 -17.94 -8.54
CA ALA A 705 -17.83 -18.29 -9.87
C ALA A 705 -16.73 -17.33 -10.33
N LEU A 706 -16.94 -16.01 -10.19
CA LEU A 706 -15.92 -15.01 -10.51
C LEU A 706 -14.69 -15.17 -9.62
N PHE A 707 -14.87 -15.33 -8.31
CA PHE A 707 -13.77 -15.53 -7.38
C PHE A 707 -12.93 -16.79 -7.71
N ILE A 708 -13.58 -17.92 -8.02
CA ILE A 708 -12.85 -19.12 -8.49
C ILE A 708 -12.07 -18.81 -9.77
N GLY A 709 -12.67 -18.06 -10.70
CA GLY A 709 -11.98 -17.60 -11.91
C GLY A 709 -10.77 -16.69 -11.63
N THR A 710 -10.85 -15.82 -10.63
CA THR A 710 -9.71 -14.95 -10.26
C THR A 710 -8.56 -15.71 -9.59
N LEU A 711 -8.82 -16.89 -9.00
CA LEU A 711 -7.77 -17.77 -8.48
C LEU A 711 -6.93 -18.45 -9.58
N LEU A 712 -7.32 -18.33 -10.85
CA LEU A 712 -6.45 -18.71 -11.98
C LEU A 712 -5.20 -17.81 -12.05
N PHE A 713 -5.29 -16.55 -11.60
CA PHE A 713 -4.17 -15.61 -11.61
C PHE A 713 -2.98 -16.11 -10.79
N PRO A 714 -3.10 -16.38 -9.47
CA PRO A 714 -1.99 -16.90 -8.70
C PRO A 714 -1.56 -18.28 -9.19
N TYR A 715 -2.47 -19.13 -9.67
CA TYR A 715 -2.12 -20.46 -10.18
C TYR A 715 -1.17 -20.38 -11.38
N PHE A 716 -1.56 -19.67 -12.45
CA PHE A 716 -0.72 -19.53 -13.64
C PHE A 716 0.45 -18.58 -13.41
N GLY A 717 0.28 -17.52 -12.62
CA GLY A 717 1.34 -16.56 -12.30
C GLY A 717 2.49 -17.22 -11.56
N VAL A 718 2.21 -18.01 -10.52
CA VAL A 718 3.25 -18.80 -9.81
C VAL A 718 3.92 -19.79 -10.76
N GLN A 719 3.16 -20.45 -11.65
CA GLN A 719 3.77 -21.35 -12.64
C GLN A 719 4.73 -20.62 -13.58
N SER A 720 4.34 -19.48 -14.15
CA SER A 720 5.20 -18.68 -15.02
C SER A 720 6.47 -18.23 -14.28
N ARG A 721 6.34 -17.72 -13.05
CA ARG A 721 7.50 -17.31 -12.22
C ARG A 721 8.40 -18.49 -11.86
N ALA A 722 7.82 -19.66 -11.57
CA ALA A 722 8.59 -20.87 -11.29
C ALA A 722 9.34 -21.39 -12.52
N ILE A 723 8.75 -21.27 -13.72
CA ILE A 723 9.40 -21.63 -14.99
C ILE A 723 10.55 -20.67 -15.29
N GLU A 724 10.36 -19.37 -15.04
CA GLU A 724 11.38 -18.34 -15.26
C GLU A 724 12.68 -18.60 -14.50
N TYR A 725 12.60 -18.91 -13.20
CA TYR A 725 13.79 -19.20 -12.40
C TYR A 725 14.24 -20.66 -12.53
N ARG A 726 13.33 -21.62 -12.31
CA ARG A 726 13.72 -23.04 -12.20
C ARG A 726 13.78 -23.75 -13.55
N GLY A 727 13.30 -23.16 -14.62
CA GLY A 727 13.03 -23.84 -15.89
C GLY A 727 11.72 -24.66 -15.87
N PRO A 728 11.36 -25.33 -16.97
CA PRO A 728 10.16 -26.19 -17.05
C PRO A 728 10.17 -27.37 -16.05
N VAL A 729 8.99 -27.89 -15.69
CA VAL A 729 8.85 -28.98 -14.69
C VAL A 729 9.58 -30.25 -15.12
N LYS A 730 9.59 -30.56 -16.42
CA LYS A 730 10.23 -31.75 -16.99
C LYS A 730 11.68 -31.51 -17.44
N SER A 731 12.29 -30.37 -17.11
CA SER A 731 13.67 -30.07 -17.49
C SER A 731 14.65 -30.86 -16.61
N GLU A 732 15.63 -31.53 -17.21
CA GLU A 732 16.72 -32.20 -16.48
C GLU A 732 17.61 -31.19 -15.75
N THR A 733 17.70 -29.96 -16.25
CA THR A 733 18.45 -28.84 -15.67
C THR A 733 17.65 -28.00 -14.69
N ARG A 734 16.52 -28.51 -14.17
CA ARG A 734 15.62 -27.74 -13.30
C ARG A 734 16.32 -27.35 -11.99
N LEU A 735 16.47 -26.05 -11.72
CA LEU A 735 17.11 -25.56 -10.50
C LEU A 735 16.33 -25.98 -9.24
N PRO A 736 17.00 -26.21 -8.09
CA PRO A 736 16.33 -26.51 -6.83
C PRO A 736 15.49 -25.32 -6.34
N ALA A 737 14.50 -25.61 -5.48
CA ALA A 737 13.77 -24.55 -4.78
C ALA A 737 14.60 -24.12 -3.56
N THR A 738 14.70 -22.81 -3.32
CA THR A 738 15.42 -22.23 -2.18
C THR A 738 14.84 -20.88 -1.81
N LEU A 739 15.01 -20.41 -0.58
CA LEU A 739 14.67 -19.04 -0.17
C LEU A 739 15.83 -18.05 -0.33
N ASN A 740 17.04 -18.52 -0.65
CA ASN A 740 18.19 -17.64 -0.83
C ASN A 740 18.03 -16.76 -2.08
N GLY A 741 17.80 -15.46 -1.87
CA GLY A 741 17.61 -14.51 -2.97
C GLY A 741 18.81 -14.29 -3.89
N LEU A 742 20.02 -14.65 -3.42
CA LEU A 742 21.24 -14.59 -4.23
C LEU A 742 21.51 -15.88 -5.03
N ALA A 743 20.64 -16.89 -4.93
CA ALA A 743 20.85 -18.17 -5.62
C ALA A 743 20.88 -18.03 -7.14
N GLN A 744 20.19 -17.05 -7.73
CA GLN A 744 20.32 -16.76 -9.16
C GLN A 744 21.74 -16.30 -9.50
N MET A 745 22.28 -15.33 -8.75
CA MET A 745 23.65 -14.86 -8.93
C MET A 745 24.67 -15.99 -8.77
N ALA A 746 24.47 -16.90 -7.81
CA ALA A 746 25.33 -18.07 -7.64
C ALA A 746 25.41 -18.97 -8.89
N ASN A 747 24.31 -19.08 -9.66
CA ASN A 747 24.25 -19.91 -10.86
C ASN A 747 24.75 -19.19 -12.13
N PHE A 748 24.45 -17.90 -12.27
CA PHE A 748 24.71 -17.15 -13.51
C PHE A 748 25.90 -16.18 -13.42
N SER A 749 26.36 -15.85 -12.22
CA SER A 749 27.50 -14.94 -11.96
C SER A 749 28.29 -15.42 -10.72
N PRO A 750 28.87 -16.63 -10.75
CA PRO A 750 29.46 -17.27 -9.57
C PRO A 750 30.65 -16.49 -8.97
N ASP A 751 31.44 -15.80 -9.80
CA ASP A 751 32.56 -14.99 -9.32
C ASP A 751 32.08 -13.77 -8.53
N ASP A 752 31.03 -13.08 -9.01
CA ASP A 752 30.38 -11.98 -8.28
C ASP A 752 29.72 -12.49 -6.99
N TYR A 753 29.05 -13.64 -7.05
CA TYR A 753 28.45 -14.25 -5.86
C TYR A 753 29.49 -14.53 -4.76
N ALA A 754 30.61 -15.16 -5.12
CA ALA A 754 31.68 -15.45 -4.17
C ALA A 754 32.30 -14.17 -3.59
N ALA A 755 32.52 -13.14 -4.42
CA ALA A 755 33.04 -11.85 -3.98
C ALA A 755 32.08 -11.11 -3.04
N ILE A 756 30.76 -11.14 -3.33
CA ILE A 756 29.74 -10.54 -2.48
C ILE A 756 29.64 -11.26 -1.13
N LEU A 757 29.71 -12.60 -1.10
CA LEU A 757 29.76 -13.33 0.17
C LEU A 757 31.01 -12.96 0.97
N TRP A 758 32.18 -12.89 0.32
CA TRP A 758 33.41 -12.45 0.97
C TRP A 758 33.27 -11.05 1.59
N LEU A 759 32.67 -10.09 0.86
CA LEU A 759 32.41 -8.73 1.37
C LEU A 759 31.49 -8.74 2.59
N ARG A 760 30.43 -9.57 2.58
CA ARG A 760 29.49 -9.69 3.71
C ARG A 760 30.16 -10.26 4.97
N GLU A 761 31.10 -11.18 4.80
CA GLU A 761 31.80 -11.87 5.90
C GLU A 761 32.99 -11.07 6.44
N ASN A 762 33.72 -10.35 5.59
CA ASN A 762 35.03 -9.78 5.93
C ASN A 762 35.01 -8.25 6.08
N VAL A 763 34.00 -7.56 5.56
CA VAL A 763 33.90 -6.10 5.68
C VAL A 763 32.84 -5.74 6.70
N SER A 764 33.22 -4.97 7.72
CA SER A 764 32.31 -4.44 8.75
C SER A 764 32.11 -2.92 8.58
N GLY A 765 31.12 -2.35 9.27
CA GLY A 765 30.78 -0.92 9.15
C GLY A 765 30.28 -0.54 7.76
N THR A 766 30.30 0.74 7.42
CA THR A 766 29.80 1.24 6.11
C THR A 766 30.89 1.97 5.33
N PRO A 767 32.02 1.31 4.99
CA PRO A 767 33.04 1.91 4.14
C PRO A 767 32.48 2.14 2.74
N THR A 768 33.06 3.10 2.00
CA THR A 768 32.63 3.35 0.62
C THR A 768 33.32 2.38 -0.35
N ILE A 769 32.55 1.74 -1.21
CA ILE A 769 33.04 0.92 -2.32
C ILE A 769 32.83 1.64 -3.66
N VAL A 770 33.67 1.39 -4.65
CA VAL A 770 33.45 1.82 -6.03
C VAL A 770 33.03 0.60 -6.84
N GLU A 771 31.88 0.67 -7.50
CA GLU A 771 31.37 -0.32 -8.47
C GLU A 771 30.89 0.42 -9.74
N ALA A 772 30.57 -0.30 -10.82
CA ALA A 772 30.09 0.34 -12.04
C ALA A 772 28.74 1.06 -11.87
N VAL A 773 28.66 2.27 -12.45
CA VAL A 773 27.41 3.03 -12.58
C VAL A 773 26.77 2.73 -13.92
N GLY A 774 25.46 2.55 -13.93
CA GLY A 774 24.69 2.36 -15.16
C GLY A 774 23.20 2.58 -14.95
N GLY A 775 22.43 2.35 -16.01
CA GLY A 775 20.98 2.56 -15.99
C GLY A 775 20.26 1.67 -14.97
N GLN A 776 19.27 2.24 -14.30
CA GLN A 776 18.31 1.48 -13.52
C GLN A 776 17.68 0.36 -14.36
N TYR A 777 17.41 -0.79 -13.74
CA TYR A 777 16.89 -1.99 -14.41
C TYR A 777 17.78 -2.53 -15.54
N SER A 778 19.06 -2.17 -15.61
CA SER A 778 19.97 -2.70 -16.62
C SER A 778 20.01 -4.23 -16.57
N PRO A 779 19.95 -4.93 -17.71
CA PRO A 779 20.05 -6.40 -17.75
C PRO A 779 21.35 -6.94 -17.13
N GLN A 780 22.40 -6.11 -17.11
CA GLN A 780 23.72 -6.46 -16.57
C GLN A 780 23.83 -6.32 -15.04
N GLY A 781 22.84 -5.70 -14.37
CA GLY A 781 22.80 -5.58 -12.91
C GLY A 781 23.73 -4.52 -12.29
N HIS A 782 23.72 -3.28 -12.79
CA HIS A 782 24.45 -2.17 -12.12
C HIS A 782 23.93 -1.94 -10.69
N GLY A 783 24.82 -1.56 -9.76
CA GLY A 783 24.49 -1.39 -8.34
C GLY A 783 24.33 -2.69 -7.54
N ARG A 784 24.68 -3.85 -8.13
CA ARG A 784 24.54 -5.19 -7.52
C ARG A 784 25.35 -5.38 -6.25
N VAL A 785 26.55 -4.78 -6.15
CA VAL A 785 27.46 -5.03 -5.02
C VAL A 785 26.93 -4.31 -3.78
N SER A 786 26.64 -3.02 -3.89
CA SER A 786 26.02 -2.23 -2.82
C SER A 786 24.64 -2.77 -2.45
N ALA A 787 23.80 -3.13 -3.44
CA ALA A 787 22.48 -3.71 -3.18
C ALA A 787 22.56 -5.02 -2.38
N SER A 788 23.55 -5.85 -2.70
CA SER A 788 23.70 -7.18 -2.09
C SER A 788 24.52 -7.20 -0.81
N THR A 789 25.12 -6.09 -0.40
CA THR A 789 25.99 -6.04 0.80
C THR A 789 25.57 -4.97 1.80
N GLY A 790 24.83 -3.95 1.37
CA GLY A 790 24.55 -2.73 2.13
C GLY A 790 25.75 -1.81 2.28
N ILE A 791 26.89 -2.12 1.64
CA ILE A 791 28.08 -1.27 1.60
C ILE A 791 27.78 -0.11 0.63
N PRO A 792 27.87 1.15 1.06
CA PRO A 792 27.51 2.28 0.21
C PRO A 792 28.50 2.44 -0.94
N THR A 793 27.99 2.66 -2.16
CA THR A 793 28.81 3.01 -3.33
C THR A 793 28.88 4.51 -3.57
N LEU A 794 29.83 5.00 -4.38
CA LEU A 794 29.87 6.40 -4.85
C LEU A 794 28.54 6.82 -5.47
N LEU A 795 28.05 5.99 -6.39
CA LEU A 795 26.79 6.17 -7.09
C LEU A 795 26.27 4.80 -7.57
N GLY A 796 24.99 4.51 -7.33
CA GLY A 796 24.29 3.34 -7.86
C GLY A 796 23.31 3.76 -8.96
N TRP A 797 22.01 3.59 -8.72
CA TRP A 797 20.97 3.99 -9.68
C TRP A 797 20.67 5.48 -9.61
N ALA A 798 21.39 6.29 -10.39
CA ALA A 798 21.21 7.75 -10.46
C ALA A 798 19.75 8.18 -10.71
N GLY A 799 19.02 7.47 -11.57
CA GLY A 799 17.60 7.74 -11.85
C GLY A 799 16.71 7.67 -10.60
N HIS A 800 16.95 6.68 -9.73
CA HIS A 800 16.20 6.55 -8.47
C HIS A 800 16.61 7.63 -7.45
N GLU A 801 17.89 7.99 -7.38
CA GLU A 801 18.34 9.10 -6.53
C GLU A 801 17.65 10.42 -6.92
N TYR A 802 17.53 10.70 -8.22
CA TYR A 802 16.75 11.85 -8.69
C TYR A 802 15.28 11.74 -8.31
N GLN A 803 14.70 10.54 -8.40
CA GLN A 803 13.30 10.34 -8.04
C GLN A 803 13.03 10.55 -6.55
N TRP A 804 13.95 10.15 -5.67
CA TRP A 804 13.81 10.26 -4.22
C TRP A 804 14.16 11.64 -3.67
N ARG A 805 15.18 12.29 -4.23
CA ARG A 805 15.74 13.55 -3.71
C ARG A 805 15.28 14.79 -4.49
N GLY A 806 14.75 14.56 -5.69
CA GLY A 806 14.34 15.58 -6.67
C GLY A 806 15.43 15.86 -7.72
N TYR A 807 15.02 16.26 -8.93
CA TYR A 807 15.92 16.52 -10.06
C TYR A 807 16.95 17.64 -9.85
N ASN A 808 16.76 18.50 -8.83
CA ASN A 808 17.71 19.56 -8.48
C ASN A 808 18.90 19.05 -7.64
N THR A 809 18.99 17.74 -7.40
CA THR A 809 20.06 17.09 -6.62
C THR A 809 21.28 16.92 -7.53
N PRO A 810 22.39 17.68 -7.34
CA PRO A 810 23.52 17.65 -8.27
C PRO A 810 24.38 16.38 -8.14
N GLU A 811 24.34 15.69 -7.01
CA GLU A 811 25.29 14.64 -6.66
C GLU A 811 25.35 13.48 -7.67
N PRO A 812 24.23 12.90 -8.15
CA PRO A 812 24.30 11.85 -9.15
C PRO A 812 25.00 12.31 -10.44
N GLY A 813 24.73 13.54 -10.90
CA GLY A 813 25.35 14.10 -12.09
C GLY A 813 26.83 14.46 -11.90
N GLN A 814 27.25 14.77 -10.68
CA GLN A 814 28.64 15.06 -10.34
C GLN A 814 29.49 13.79 -10.13
N ARG A 815 28.89 12.72 -9.59
CA ARG A 815 29.62 11.50 -9.22
C ARG A 815 29.73 10.49 -10.35
N ASP A 816 28.79 10.47 -11.29
CA ASP A 816 28.85 9.62 -12.48
C ASP A 816 30.18 9.75 -13.25
N PRO A 817 30.62 10.97 -13.65
CA PRO A 817 31.92 11.13 -14.33
C PRO A 817 33.11 10.81 -13.42
N VAL A 818 32.98 10.97 -12.09
CA VAL A 818 34.05 10.60 -11.15
C VAL A 818 34.28 9.09 -11.17
N VAL A 819 33.21 8.28 -11.09
CA VAL A 819 33.33 6.82 -11.15
C VAL A 819 33.90 6.39 -12.50
N ALA A 820 33.44 6.98 -13.60
CA ALA A 820 33.99 6.70 -14.93
C ALA A 820 35.50 7.00 -15.01
N ASN A 821 35.96 8.12 -14.45
CA ASN A 821 37.38 8.49 -14.43
C ASN A 821 38.24 7.53 -13.59
N ILE A 822 37.71 7.03 -12.46
CA ILE A 822 38.41 6.02 -11.64
C ILE A 822 38.76 4.79 -12.50
N TYR A 823 37.85 4.33 -13.36
CA TYR A 823 38.08 3.16 -14.20
C TYR A 823 38.83 3.42 -15.51
N THR A 824 38.73 4.63 -16.08
CA THR A 824 39.21 4.92 -17.45
C THR A 824 40.52 5.69 -17.54
N LEU A 825 40.95 6.42 -16.49
CA LEU A 825 42.21 7.16 -16.54
C LEU A 825 43.41 6.19 -16.56
N PRO A 826 44.39 6.33 -17.49
CA PRO A 826 45.40 5.30 -17.70
C PRO A 826 46.52 5.26 -16.63
N GLY A 827 46.59 6.21 -15.70
CA GLY A 827 47.64 6.29 -14.67
C GLY A 827 47.10 6.75 -13.33
N TRP A 828 47.84 6.45 -12.24
CA TRP A 828 47.43 6.77 -10.86
C TRP A 828 47.47 8.27 -10.55
N ASP A 829 48.55 8.95 -10.98
CA ASP A 829 48.72 10.39 -10.78
C ASP A 829 47.83 11.23 -11.69
N ASN A 830 47.35 10.65 -12.80
CA ASN A 830 46.44 11.31 -13.72
C ASN A 830 45.11 11.56 -13.03
N GLY A 831 44.70 12.83 -12.95
CA GLY A 831 43.43 13.23 -12.33
C GLY A 831 43.43 13.19 -10.79
N ASN A 832 44.61 13.07 -10.14
CA ASN A 832 44.75 13.07 -8.68
C ASN A 832 43.89 11.99 -7.98
N LEU A 833 44.00 10.74 -8.44
CA LEU A 833 43.11 9.65 -8.04
C LEU A 833 43.12 9.40 -6.52
N ALA A 834 44.29 9.44 -5.87
CA ALA A 834 44.40 9.30 -4.41
C ALA A 834 43.54 10.34 -3.67
N SER A 835 43.65 11.62 -4.04
CA SER A 835 42.82 12.69 -3.45
C SER A 835 41.33 12.50 -3.72
N VAL A 836 40.95 11.98 -4.89
CA VAL A 836 39.55 11.65 -5.21
C VAL A 836 39.05 10.53 -4.28
N LEU A 837 39.80 9.44 -4.16
CA LEU A 837 39.45 8.31 -3.30
C LEU A 837 39.30 8.76 -1.84
N ASP A 838 40.22 9.59 -1.34
CA ASP A 838 40.16 10.14 0.02
C ASP A 838 38.96 11.07 0.22
N SER A 839 38.64 11.93 -0.76
CA SER A 839 37.54 12.90 -0.67
C SER A 839 36.16 12.23 -0.55
N TYR A 840 35.96 11.08 -1.22
CA TYR A 840 34.74 10.27 -1.13
C TYR A 840 34.83 9.17 -0.08
N GLY A 841 35.98 9.07 0.60
CA GLY A 841 36.20 8.08 1.63
C GLY A 841 36.18 6.64 1.14
N VAL A 842 36.59 6.40 -0.10
CA VAL A 842 36.68 5.06 -0.71
C VAL A 842 37.63 4.19 0.12
N ALA A 843 37.22 2.97 0.40
CA ALA A 843 38.08 1.94 0.98
C ALA A 843 38.30 0.76 0.03
N TYR A 844 37.36 0.53 -0.89
CA TYR A 844 37.41 -0.61 -1.81
C TYR A 844 37.07 -0.19 -3.24
N ILE A 845 37.77 -0.78 -4.21
CA ILE A 845 37.45 -0.68 -5.63
C ILE A 845 37.15 -2.08 -6.15
N TYR A 846 35.94 -2.28 -6.67
CA TYR A 846 35.50 -3.55 -7.22
C TYR A 846 35.82 -3.59 -8.72
N VAL A 847 36.42 -4.68 -9.20
CA VAL A 847 36.68 -4.87 -10.63
C VAL A 847 36.23 -6.26 -11.05
N GLY A 848 35.04 -6.34 -11.65
CA GLY A 848 34.48 -7.55 -12.24
C GLY A 848 34.24 -7.43 -13.75
N ASN A 849 33.46 -8.37 -14.30
CA ASN A 849 33.07 -8.36 -15.71
C ASN A 849 32.24 -7.12 -16.06
N LEU A 850 31.36 -6.68 -15.15
CA LEU A 850 30.52 -5.52 -15.40
C LEU A 850 31.36 -4.26 -15.58
N GLU A 851 32.25 -3.98 -14.64
CA GLU A 851 33.14 -2.82 -14.69
C GLU A 851 34.02 -2.82 -15.95
N ARG A 852 34.54 -3.99 -16.35
CA ARG A 852 35.30 -4.17 -17.60
C ARG A 852 34.44 -3.94 -18.84
N SER A 853 33.18 -4.35 -18.84
CA SER A 853 32.28 -4.17 -19.98
C SER A 853 31.77 -2.74 -20.10
N THR A 854 31.59 -2.04 -18.97
CA THR A 854 31.06 -0.67 -18.94
C THR A 854 32.14 0.36 -19.28
N TYR A 855 33.38 0.16 -18.81
CA TYR A 855 34.45 1.16 -18.96
C TYR A 855 35.67 0.69 -19.76
N GLY A 856 35.74 -0.59 -20.14
CA GLY A 856 36.87 -1.16 -20.86
C GLY A 856 36.77 -1.06 -22.38
N ILE A 857 37.92 -1.18 -23.03
CA ILE A 857 38.02 -1.42 -24.48
C ILE A 857 38.40 -2.90 -24.66
N ASP A 858 37.63 -3.64 -25.45
CA ASP A 858 37.78 -5.10 -25.63
C ASP A 858 37.83 -5.89 -24.30
N GLY A 859 37.05 -5.45 -23.30
CA GLY A 859 36.99 -6.08 -21.96
C GLY A 859 38.21 -5.81 -21.07
N ARG A 860 39.10 -4.90 -21.46
CA ARG A 860 40.26 -4.48 -20.65
C ARG A 860 40.07 -3.03 -20.20
N LEU A 861 40.18 -2.81 -18.89
CA LEU A 861 40.19 -1.46 -18.33
C LEU A 861 41.48 -0.74 -18.76
N PRO A 862 41.37 0.49 -19.31
CA PRO A 862 42.54 1.31 -19.60
C PRO A 862 43.40 1.51 -18.35
N GLY A 863 44.70 1.25 -18.46
CA GLY A 863 45.62 1.40 -17.32
C GLY A 863 45.34 0.46 -16.15
N SER A 864 44.72 -0.71 -16.36
CA SER A 864 44.40 -1.66 -15.27
C SER A 864 45.58 -2.05 -14.36
N SER A 865 46.83 -1.94 -14.84
CA SER A 865 48.02 -2.16 -14.00
C SER A 865 48.13 -1.15 -12.86
N LYS A 866 47.58 0.06 -12.99
CA LYS A 866 47.62 1.11 -11.97
C LYS A 866 47.05 0.65 -10.63
N PHE A 867 46.01 -0.20 -10.65
CA PHE A 867 45.42 -0.73 -9.43
C PHE A 867 46.34 -1.76 -8.77
N ASN A 868 46.95 -2.66 -9.55
CA ASN A 868 47.89 -3.67 -9.03
C ASN A 868 49.17 -3.04 -8.49
N GLU A 869 49.60 -1.90 -9.04
CA GLU A 869 50.83 -1.20 -8.63
C GLU A 869 50.65 -0.39 -7.34
N GLN A 870 49.44 0.12 -7.08
CA GLN A 870 49.19 1.13 -6.04
C GLN A 870 48.24 0.67 -4.93
N LEU A 871 47.49 -0.42 -5.13
CA LEU A 871 46.49 -0.91 -4.19
C LEU A 871 46.79 -2.33 -3.72
N GLU A 872 46.39 -2.62 -2.48
CA GLU A 872 46.42 -3.96 -1.93
C GLU A 872 45.27 -4.80 -2.53
N VAL A 873 45.57 -6.00 -3.02
CA VAL A 873 44.52 -6.95 -3.46
C VAL A 873 43.90 -7.59 -2.22
N ALA A 874 42.68 -7.19 -1.87
CA ALA A 874 41.97 -7.72 -0.72
C ALA A 874 41.26 -9.04 -1.01
N TYR A 875 40.80 -9.23 -2.26
CA TYR A 875 40.18 -10.46 -2.73
C TYR A 875 40.41 -10.62 -4.23
N GLN A 876 40.65 -11.85 -4.68
CA GLN A 876 40.73 -12.19 -6.10
C GLN A 876 40.21 -13.60 -6.33
N ASN A 877 39.24 -13.74 -7.23
CA ASN A 877 38.72 -15.03 -7.65
C ASN A 877 38.09 -14.90 -9.04
N GLY A 878 38.48 -15.79 -9.96
CA GLY A 878 37.98 -15.78 -11.34
C GLY A 878 38.14 -14.40 -12.00
N SER A 879 37.02 -13.86 -12.46
CA SER A 879 36.94 -12.55 -13.14
C SER A 879 36.87 -11.34 -12.20
N VAL A 880 36.74 -11.55 -10.88
CA VAL A 880 36.59 -10.48 -9.88
C VAL A 880 37.88 -10.24 -9.09
N THR A 881 38.27 -8.98 -8.97
CA THR A 881 39.33 -8.51 -8.06
C THR A 881 38.81 -7.32 -7.26
N ILE A 882 38.97 -7.36 -5.94
CA ILE A 882 38.64 -6.26 -5.04
C ILE A 882 39.95 -5.69 -4.50
N TYR A 883 40.18 -4.42 -4.80
CA TYR A 883 41.33 -3.68 -4.32
C TYR A 883 40.97 -2.89 -3.06
N ARG A 884 41.92 -2.73 -2.15
CA ARG A 884 41.78 -1.93 -0.94
C ARG A 884 42.65 -0.69 -1.02
N TRP A 885 42.02 0.46 -0.78
CA TRP A 885 42.69 1.74 -0.59
C TRP A 885 42.86 2.00 0.91
N GLN A 886 44.10 2.26 1.33
CA GLN A 886 44.40 2.77 2.66
C GLN A 886 44.59 4.27 2.53
N ARG A 887 43.72 5.06 3.17
CA ARG A 887 43.82 6.53 3.14
C ARG A 887 45.22 6.94 3.60
N GLN A 888 45.80 7.90 2.87
CA GLN A 888 47.12 8.46 3.17
C GLN A 888 47.05 9.56 4.23
#